data_AF-A0A4Q4XFK7-F1
#
_entry.id   AF-A0A4Q4XFK7-F1
#
_cell.length_a   1.000
_cell.length_b   1.000
_cell.length_c   1.000
_cell.angle_alpha   90.00
_cell.angle_beta   90.00
_cell.angle_gamma   90.00
#
_symmetry.space_group_name_H-M   'P 1'
#
loop_
_entity.id
_entity.type
_entity.pdbx_description
1 polymer ?
#
loop_
_entity_poly.entity_id
_entity_poly.type
_entity_poly.pdbx_seq_one_letter_code
_entity_poly.pdbx_strand_id
1 'polypeptide(L)'
;MSKGIHNHNARATAAGFLLAFTAGLAFAQPLPAPPGYSPSGAQTEATASLSLSKAIALALEANLDLTVAQREVEAVQGQVLQAQTRRNPELAYLLEDQRTPTRTQSAQINLPIELGGKRAARIAAAERGRDVAVEELNARRVEIRAAVVAAFFDALAAQDRTALAQDSVDLARKATDAVAKRVTAGKVSPVEETKARVAEAGVRVELVQAQSEQRSARARLASLLGASPLQFTQVAGNVDDLPNVPSLDDLQQRLSASSALRRAQLEVERRQSLADVERSKQTPDVTVSLGVKRPYELARNQLMLGVSVPLPLFDRNQGNLLEALKREDKARDELQALNVRLSTEVLQARERLASVRGEIDILQREVLPGAKSAYDAATVGFGYGKFNYLEVLDAQRTYFAAKSQYLKALADAHRAAADMDRKQWFAIAVIAAVGIGLGSAILGGKTDKSAEGEGHGSHVEAKAHSDGEHHDKASGDQHDHDKGHADGEHHEGPSKGVHGGKLFNEGDFGLEALLAEEGGEPRLRIWLYDKGKPLASNTAKVSATVTRLTGEKQALNFAPDKDSLLSREVVPEPHAFEISIVAQTANEPFMFVLNQEEGKVELSDAQIKAASISIDTAGAARIKSALQLPGEIRLNEDRTSHVVPRIAGVVESVQASLGQAVKKGQVLAVIASPAASEQRSELQTAQKRLALAKTTFEREKRLWEQKISAEQDYLQAGQALNEAQVAVANAQQKLSALGLSAGSSGGLNRFELRAPFDGLVIEKHLSLGEAVKEDAAVFTVSDLGQVWAEINIPAKDLPLVRVGEKVTIKATAFDASAQGTITFVGALIGEQTRMAKARVVLSNPQGAWRPGLFVNVEVTSSEADVPVTVAGDAIQTVGDKPVVFLKVNGGFIAQPVQLGRSDGKRVEVVQGLKAGAPYASAGSFVVKSELGKASAEHTH
;
A
#
# COMPACT_ATOMS: atom_id res chain seq x y z
N MET A 1 -7.69 79.35 25.74
CA MET A 1 -8.26 80.13 24.62
C MET A 1 -8.77 79.10 23.60
N SER A 2 -9.98 79.14 23.04
CA SER A 2 -11.14 80.05 23.23
C SER A 2 -12.46 79.24 23.35
N LYS A 3 -13.63 79.89 23.42
CA LYS A 3 -14.99 79.27 23.54
C LYS A 3 -15.86 79.53 22.29
N GLY A 4 -16.81 78.62 22.01
CA GLY A 4 -17.96 78.77 21.09
C GLY A 4 -18.35 77.42 20.44
N ILE A 5 -19.50 76.74 20.66
CA ILE A 5 -20.95 77.10 20.54
C ILE A 5 -21.41 77.08 19.07
N HIS A 6 -22.40 76.30 18.59
CA HIS A 6 -23.31 75.30 19.19
C HIS A 6 -24.00 74.41 18.11
N ASN A 7 -24.47 73.19 18.49
CA ASN A 7 -25.53 72.36 17.82
C ASN A 7 -25.33 71.91 16.34
N HIS A 8 -26.02 70.88 15.81
CA HIS A 8 -27.15 70.07 16.30
C HIS A 8 -27.09 68.58 15.87
N ASN A 9 -27.69 67.71 16.69
CA ASN A 9 -28.39 66.44 16.40
C ASN A 9 -28.06 65.59 15.14
N ALA A 10 -27.60 64.36 15.40
CA ALA A 10 -28.06 63.18 14.64
C ALA A 10 -28.25 61.98 15.60
N ARG A 11 -29.48 61.46 15.73
CA ARG A 11 -29.81 60.19 16.40
C ARG A 11 -30.23 59.17 15.34
N ALA A 12 -29.72 57.94 15.38
CA ALA A 12 -30.47 56.72 15.02
C ALA A 12 -29.69 55.42 15.29
N THR A 13 -30.11 54.70 16.34
CA THR A 13 -30.31 53.24 16.36
C THR A 13 -29.28 52.30 15.70
N ALA A 14 -28.26 51.91 16.46
CA ALA A 14 -27.61 50.61 16.30
C ALA A 14 -28.34 49.54 17.14
N ALA A 15 -29.47 49.04 16.63
CA ALA A 15 -30.02 47.76 17.05
C ALA A 15 -29.42 46.65 16.15
N GLY A 16 -29.22 45.42 16.60
CA GLY A 16 -29.50 44.90 17.94
C GLY A 16 -29.65 43.39 17.88
N PHE A 17 -28.54 42.66 17.93
CA PHE A 17 -28.54 41.20 18.04
C PHE A 17 -27.53 40.77 19.12
N LEU A 18 -28.00 40.74 20.37
CA LEU A 18 -27.32 39.96 21.40
C LEU A 18 -27.52 38.47 21.06
N LEU A 19 -26.42 37.75 20.88
CA LEU A 19 -26.41 36.30 21.05
C LEU A 19 -25.44 36.00 22.20
N ALA A 20 -26.00 35.64 23.35
CA ALA A 20 -25.26 35.56 24.60
C ALA A 20 -24.39 34.30 24.65
N PHE A 21 -23.12 34.43 24.26
CA PHE A 21 -22.09 33.44 24.62
C PHE A 21 -21.68 33.65 26.10
N THR A 22 -22.55 33.23 27.01
CA THR A 22 -22.18 33.05 28.41
C THR A 22 -21.17 31.91 28.50
N ALA A 23 -19.89 32.25 28.67
CA ALA A 23 -18.82 31.27 28.84
C ALA A 23 -19.03 30.51 30.17
N GLY A 24 -19.70 29.36 30.09
CA GLY A 24 -19.86 28.43 31.19
C GLY A 24 -18.52 27.78 31.53
N LEU A 25 -17.72 28.46 32.35
CA LEU A 25 -16.55 27.88 33.02
C LEU A 25 -17.02 26.84 34.04
N ALA A 26 -17.41 25.68 33.54
CA ALA A 26 -17.65 24.50 34.34
C ALA A 26 -16.32 24.06 34.95
N PHE A 27 -16.09 24.44 36.21
CA PHE A 27 -15.07 23.79 37.03
C PHE A 27 -15.37 22.29 37.03
N ALA A 28 -14.48 21.51 36.41
CA ALA A 28 -14.48 20.07 36.57
C ALA A 28 -14.19 19.76 38.05
N GLN A 29 -15.24 19.52 38.83
CA GLN A 29 -15.07 18.95 40.17
C GLN A 29 -14.35 17.61 40.01
N PRO A 30 -13.33 17.32 40.83
CA PRO A 30 -12.80 15.96 40.89
C PRO A 30 -13.95 15.03 41.27
N LEU A 31 -14.09 13.93 40.51
CA LEU A 31 -15.05 12.88 40.85
C LEU A 31 -14.83 12.47 42.31
N PRO A 32 -15.89 12.35 43.14
CA PRO A 32 -15.73 11.74 44.45
C PRO A 32 -15.16 10.34 44.25
N ALA A 33 -14.10 10.02 44.99
CA ALA A 33 -13.55 8.67 44.98
C ALA A 33 -14.68 7.66 45.29
N PRO A 34 -14.67 6.46 44.69
CA PRO A 34 -15.66 5.44 45.03
C PRO A 34 -15.65 5.22 46.54
N PRO A 35 -16.82 5.08 47.19
CA PRO A 35 -16.92 4.96 48.64
C PRO A 35 -16.02 3.81 49.10
N GLY A 36 -15.07 4.12 49.98
CA GLY A 36 -13.98 3.22 50.33
C GLY A 36 -14.51 1.87 50.78
N TYR A 37 -14.22 0.83 49.99
CA TYR A 37 -14.63 -0.54 50.31
C TYR A 37 -13.78 -1.05 51.47
N SER A 38 -14.19 -0.68 52.69
CA SER A 38 -13.61 -1.18 53.93
C SER A 38 -13.67 -2.71 53.90
N PRO A 39 -12.53 -3.42 53.94
CA PRO A 39 -12.51 -4.88 53.86
C PRO A 39 -13.04 -5.50 55.16
N SER A 40 -14.36 -5.58 55.25
CA SER A 40 -15.10 -6.05 56.42
C SER A 40 -14.99 -7.57 56.56
N GLY A 41 -13.86 -8.04 57.10
CA GLY A 41 -13.80 -9.31 57.82
C GLY A 41 -13.98 -10.59 57.01
N ALA A 42 -13.55 -10.62 55.74
CA ALA A 42 -13.30 -11.91 55.08
C ALA A 42 -12.06 -12.55 55.75
N GLN A 43 -12.25 -13.71 56.39
CA GLN A 43 -11.26 -14.30 57.30
C GLN A 43 -9.95 -14.69 56.60
N THR A 44 -8.83 -14.50 57.29
CA THR A 44 -7.47 -14.90 56.84
C THR A 44 -7.26 -16.42 56.99
N GLU A 45 -8.08 -17.23 56.32
CA GLU A 45 -7.99 -18.68 56.36
C GLU A 45 -7.04 -19.23 55.28
N ALA A 46 -5.92 -19.80 55.75
CA ALA A 46 -5.10 -20.80 55.07
C ALA A 46 -4.77 -20.58 53.58
N THR A 47 -3.96 -19.56 53.26
CA THR A 47 -3.35 -19.37 51.93
C THR A 47 -2.26 -20.42 51.64
N ALA A 48 -2.67 -21.67 51.42
CA ALA A 48 -1.79 -22.78 51.02
C ALA A 48 -2.23 -23.38 49.68
N SER A 49 -3.49 -23.82 49.57
CA SER A 49 -4.02 -24.50 48.39
C SER A 49 -5.01 -23.64 47.59
N LEU A 50 -4.94 -23.75 46.26
CA LEU A 50 -5.84 -23.09 45.32
C LEU A 50 -6.80 -24.12 44.69
N SER A 51 -8.11 -23.84 44.72
CA SER A 51 -9.15 -24.64 44.05
C SER A 51 -9.51 -24.10 42.67
N LEU A 52 -10.02 -24.96 41.78
CA LEU A 52 -10.29 -24.59 40.37
C LEU A 52 -11.30 -23.45 40.23
N SER A 53 -12.36 -23.46 41.04
CA SER A 53 -13.37 -22.40 41.04
C SER A 53 -12.78 -21.04 41.45
N LYS A 54 -11.91 -21.02 42.48
CA LYS A 54 -11.20 -19.81 42.93
C LYS A 54 -10.16 -19.35 41.90
N ALA A 55 -9.48 -20.27 41.22
CA ALA A 55 -8.56 -19.95 40.13
C ALA A 55 -9.28 -19.27 38.95
N ILE A 56 -10.42 -19.83 38.50
CA ILE A 56 -11.22 -19.23 37.42
C ILE A 56 -11.77 -17.86 37.84
N ALA A 57 -12.25 -17.70 39.08
CA ALA A 57 -12.75 -16.42 39.57
C ALA A 57 -11.65 -15.33 39.56
N LEU A 58 -10.49 -15.61 40.15
CA LEU A 58 -9.35 -14.67 40.18
C LEU A 58 -8.89 -14.27 38.78
N ALA A 59 -8.81 -15.22 37.84
CA ALA A 59 -8.45 -14.91 36.46
C ALA A 59 -9.51 -14.06 35.73
N LEU A 60 -10.81 -14.31 35.95
CA LEU A 60 -11.87 -13.51 35.33
C LEU A 60 -12.01 -12.10 35.92
N GLU A 61 -11.44 -11.86 37.11
CA GLU A 61 -11.41 -10.55 37.79
C GLU A 61 -10.13 -9.74 37.52
N ALA A 62 -8.95 -10.38 37.58
CA ALA A 62 -7.65 -9.69 37.59
C ALA A 62 -6.80 -9.83 36.32
N ASN A 63 -7.24 -10.60 35.31
CA ASN A 63 -6.47 -10.79 34.09
C ASN A 63 -6.45 -9.52 33.19
N LEU A 64 -5.25 -9.15 32.72
CA LEU A 64 -5.04 -7.93 31.94
C LEU A 64 -5.62 -7.99 30.53
N ASP A 65 -5.69 -9.16 29.89
CA ASP A 65 -6.24 -9.31 28.53
C ASP A 65 -7.75 -9.08 28.52
N LEU A 66 -8.46 -9.44 29.60
CA LEU A 66 -9.86 -9.06 29.82
C LEU A 66 -10.01 -7.55 30.03
N THR A 67 -9.07 -6.93 30.74
CA THR A 67 -9.05 -5.48 30.94
C THR A 67 -8.84 -4.75 29.61
N VAL A 68 -7.95 -5.24 28.75
CA VAL A 68 -7.73 -4.71 27.38
C VAL A 68 -9.01 -4.84 26.54
N ALA A 69 -9.63 -6.03 26.50
CA ALA A 69 -10.88 -6.24 25.75
C ALA A 69 -12.04 -5.38 26.29
N GLN A 70 -12.13 -5.17 27.61
CA GLN A 70 -13.10 -4.26 28.23
C GLN A 70 -12.88 -2.79 27.84
N ARG A 71 -11.61 -2.33 27.74
CA ARG A 71 -11.30 -0.98 27.26
C ARG A 71 -11.61 -0.79 25.77
N GLU A 72 -11.49 -1.84 24.95
CA GLU A 72 -11.91 -1.75 23.53
C GLU A 72 -13.44 -1.57 23.41
N VAL A 73 -14.24 -2.27 24.21
CA VAL A 73 -15.70 -2.04 24.28
C VAL A 73 -16.03 -0.58 24.65
N GLU A 74 -15.31 -0.01 25.61
CA GLU A 74 -15.47 1.40 26.00
C GLU A 74 -15.03 2.38 24.90
N ALA A 75 -13.93 2.09 24.20
CA ALA A 75 -13.45 2.90 23.08
C ALA A 75 -14.42 2.89 21.89
N VAL A 76 -14.99 1.73 21.55
CA VAL A 76 -15.99 1.60 20.48
C VAL A 76 -17.34 2.20 20.89
N GLN A 77 -17.71 2.18 22.17
CA GLN A 77 -18.86 2.96 22.67
C GLN A 77 -18.66 4.48 22.45
N GLY A 78 -17.42 4.97 22.49
CA GLY A 78 -17.07 6.33 22.05
C GLY A 78 -17.37 6.61 20.57
N GLN A 79 -17.20 5.60 19.69
CA GLN A 79 -17.57 5.70 18.28
C GLN A 79 -19.09 5.78 18.09
N VAL A 80 -19.88 5.08 18.92
CA VAL A 80 -21.35 5.19 18.92
C VAL A 80 -21.79 6.61 19.30
N LEU A 81 -21.20 7.19 20.35
CA LEU A 81 -21.46 8.58 20.75
C LEU A 81 -21.09 9.56 19.63
N GLN A 82 -19.94 9.38 18.97
CA GLN A 82 -19.53 10.23 17.85
C GLN A 82 -20.45 10.06 16.63
N ALA A 83 -20.92 8.85 16.33
CA ALA A 83 -21.90 8.59 15.28
C ALA A 83 -23.24 9.30 15.57
N GLN A 84 -23.64 9.35 16.84
CA GLN A 84 -24.84 10.08 17.29
C GLN A 84 -24.69 11.61 17.23
N THR A 85 -23.53 12.21 16.95
CA THR A 85 -23.41 13.67 16.76
C THR A 85 -24.12 14.16 15.48
N ARG A 86 -24.44 15.46 15.44
CA ARG A 86 -24.74 16.19 14.19
C ARG A 86 -23.45 16.88 13.71
N ARG A 87 -23.38 17.22 12.42
CA ARG A 87 -22.31 18.12 11.94
C ARG A 87 -22.47 19.49 12.57
N ASN A 88 -21.35 20.14 12.87
CA ASN A 88 -21.33 21.50 13.38
C ASN A 88 -21.74 22.50 12.29
N PRO A 89 -22.36 23.63 12.65
CA PRO A 89 -22.43 24.78 11.77
C PRO A 89 -21.04 25.41 11.60
N GLU A 90 -20.82 26.04 10.46
CA GLU A 90 -19.63 26.83 10.16
C GLU A 90 -19.98 28.32 10.22
N LEU A 91 -19.15 29.13 10.88
CA LEU A 91 -19.22 30.59 10.84
C LEU A 91 -18.17 31.12 9.87
N ALA A 92 -18.61 31.62 8.72
CA ALA A 92 -17.74 32.21 7.71
C ALA A 92 -17.82 33.74 7.76
N TYR A 93 -16.65 34.38 7.86
CA TYR A 93 -16.49 35.82 7.67
C TYR A 93 -15.62 36.06 6.44
N LEU A 94 -16.16 36.79 5.46
CA LEU A 94 -15.52 37.05 4.18
C LEU A 94 -15.27 38.56 4.00
N LEU A 95 -14.16 38.88 3.36
CA LEU A 95 -13.82 40.24 2.99
C LEU A 95 -13.49 40.32 1.50
N GLU A 96 -14.34 41.04 0.78
CA GLU A 96 -14.25 41.24 -0.67
C GLU A 96 -13.74 42.67 -0.94
N ASP A 97 -12.68 42.77 -1.75
CA ASP A 97 -11.83 43.96 -1.94
C ASP A 97 -11.13 44.48 -0.66
N GLN A 98 -9.88 44.90 -0.80
CA GLN A 98 -9.08 45.52 0.26
C GLN A 98 -9.20 47.05 0.24
N ARG A 99 -9.63 47.64 -0.88
CA ARG A 99 -9.80 49.09 -1.06
C ARG A 99 -11.07 49.56 -0.34
N THR A 100 -10.94 50.53 0.55
CA THR A 100 -12.03 51.02 1.42
C THR A 100 -13.35 51.38 0.71
N PRO A 101 -13.39 51.97 -0.51
CA PRO A 101 -14.64 52.33 -1.17
C PRO A 101 -15.49 51.10 -1.55
N THR A 102 -14.89 50.18 -2.29
CA THR A 102 -15.49 48.97 -2.89
C THR A 102 -15.63 47.80 -1.90
N ARG A 103 -15.03 47.93 -0.71
CA ARG A 103 -14.97 46.89 0.33
C ARG A 103 -16.35 46.34 0.71
N THR A 104 -16.51 45.02 0.66
CA THR A 104 -17.69 44.32 1.20
C THR A 104 -17.29 43.39 2.34
N GLN A 105 -18.02 43.48 3.45
CA GLN A 105 -17.89 42.57 4.60
C GLN A 105 -19.11 41.65 4.65
N SER A 106 -18.89 40.35 4.69
CA SER A 106 -19.94 39.32 4.74
C SER A 106 -19.74 38.41 5.95
N ALA A 107 -20.80 38.19 6.73
CA ALA A 107 -20.79 37.25 7.86
C ALA A 107 -21.98 36.30 7.73
N GLN A 108 -21.74 34.99 7.65
CA GLN A 108 -22.77 33.97 7.48
C GLN A 108 -22.53 32.75 8.36
N ILE A 109 -23.62 32.09 8.75
CA ILE A 109 -23.61 30.76 9.36
C ILE A 109 -24.11 29.76 8.31
N ASN A 110 -23.29 28.76 8.03
CA ASN A 110 -23.59 27.65 7.13
C ASN A 110 -23.99 26.43 7.98
N LEU A 111 -25.20 25.90 7.79
CA LEU A 111 -25.72 24.72 8.49
C LEU A 111 -25.91 23.54 7.52
N PRO A 112 -25.01 22.53 7.54
CA PRO A 112 -25.16 21.33 6.70
C PRO A 112 -26.21 20.37 7.29
N ILE A 113 -27.24 20.08 6.50
CA ILE A 113 -28.32 19.15 6.82
C ILE A 113 -28.00 17.79 6.17
N GLU A 114 -27.81 16.76 7.01
CA GLU A 114 -27.55 15.40 6.54
C GLU A 114 -28.84 14.71 6.05
N LEU A 115 -28.93 14.50 4.73
CA LEU A 115 -30.03 13.75 4.09
C LEU A 115 -29.67 12.27 3.87
N GLY A 116 -30.58 11.50 3.26
CA GLY A 116 -30.31 10.12 2.84
C GLY A 116 -30.09 9.11 3.98
N GLY A 117 -30.53 9.42 5.20
CA GLY A 117 -30.40 8.53 6.36
C GLY A 117 -28.97 8.40 6.91
N LYS A 118 -27.99 9.18 6.41
CA LYS A 118 -26.55 9.09 6.77
C LYS A 118 -26.27 8.90 8.25
N ARG A 119 -26.90 9.71 9.11
CA ARG A 119 -26.71 9.64 10.57
C ARG A 119 -27.21 8.32 11.16
N ALA A 120 -28.32 7.77 10.67
CA ALA A 120 -28.82 6.46 11.11
C ALA A 120 -27.90 5.32 10.65
N ALA A 121 -27.41 5.37 9.41
CA ALA A 121 -26.41 4.40 8.93
C ALA A 121 -25.11 4.47 9.75
N ARG A 122 -24.60 5.68 10.05
CA ARG A 122 -23.43 5.88 10.91
C ARG A 122 -23.64 5.27 12.31
N ILE A 123 -24.82 5.46 12.90
CA ILE A 123 -25.17 4.90 14.22
C ILE A 123 -25.21 3.37 14.15
N ALA A 124 -25.95 2.78 13.20
CA ALA A 124 -26.05 1.32 13.05
C ALA A 124 -24.68 0.65 12.85
N ALA A 125 -23.81 1.22 12.01
CA ALA A 125 -22.46 0.71 11.79
C ALA A 125 -21.58 0.77 13.07
N ALA A 126 -21.72 1.82 13.88
CA ALA A 126 -21.02 1.93 15.16
C ALA A 126 -21.58 0.98 16.22
N GLU A 127 -22.90 0.79 16.28
CA GLU A 127 -23.55 -0.14 17.19
C GLU A 127 -23.17 -1.59 16.90
N ARG A 128 -23.17 -2.03 15.64
CA ARG A 128 -22.63 -3.36 15.27
C ARG A 128 -21.13 -3.47 15.53
N GLY A 129 -20.39 -2.36 15.49
CA GLY A 129 -19.00 -2.27 15.98
C GLY A 129 -18.88 -2.62 17.46
N ARG A 130 -19.68 -1.97 18.32
CA ARG A 130 -19.73 -2.27 19.76
C ARG A 130 -20.11 -3.72 20.00
N ASP A 131 -21.09 -4.24 19.27
CA ASP A 131 -21.59 -5.62 19.47
C ASP A 131 -20.52 -6.66 19.10
N VAL A 132 -19.72 -6.42 18.05
CA VAL A 132 -18.51 -7.22 17.75
C VAL A 132 -17.50 -7.17 18.90
N ALA A 133 -17.22 -5.99 19.47
CA ALA A 133 -16.27 -5.84 20.58
C ALA A 133 -16.75 -6.52 21.88
N VAL A 134 -18.05 -6.49 22.16
CA VAL A 134 -18.64 -7.22 23.30
C VAL A 134 -18.48 -8.73 23.12
N GLU A 135 -18.62 -9.24 21.91
CA GLU A 135 -18.45 -10.68 21.64
C GLU A 135 -16.96 -11.11 21.58
N GLU A 136 -16.05 -10.22 21.18
CA GLU A 136 -14.60 -10.40 21.38
C GLU A 136 -14.27 -10.57 22.86
N LEU A 137 -14.80 -9.71 23.74
CA LEU A 137 -14.63 -9.82 25.20
C LEU A 137 -15.19 -11.15 25.75
N ASN A 138 -16.35 -11.60 25.26
CA ASN A 138 -16.90 -12.90 25.63
C ASN A 138 -15.98 -14.06 25.18
N ALA A 139 -15.44 -14.00 23.96
CA ALA A 139 -14.46 -14.98 23.47
C ALA A 139 -13.18 -15.01 24.32
N ARG A 140 -12.67 -13.86 24.80
CA ARG A 140 -11.51 -13.81 25.71
C ARG A 140 -11.80 -14.41 27.09
N ARG A 141 -13.00 -14.21 27.64
CA ARG A 141 -13.44 -14.88 28.89
C ARG A 141 -13.43 -16.41 28.74
N VAL A 142 -13.86 -16.92 27.59
CA VAL A 142 -13.82 -18.35 27.24
C VAL A 142 -12.38 -18.87 27.12
N GLU A 143 -11.54 -18.15 26.38
CA GLU A 143 -10.12 -18.50 26.18
C GLU A 143 -9.35 -18.57 27.51
N ILE A 144 -9.51 -17.58 28.38
CA ILE A 144 -8.85 -17.53 29.68
C ILE A 144 -9.40 -18.59 30.63
N ARG A 145 -10.71 -18.83 30.65
CA ARG A 145 -11.30 -19.94 31.43
C ARG A 145 -10.69 -21.28 31.04
N ALA A 146 -10.59 -21.57 29.73
CA ALA A 146 -9.98 -22.80 29.24
C ALA A 146 -8.48 -22.91 29.59
N ALA A 147 -7.72 -21.82 29.38
CA ALA A 147 -6.30 -21.77 29.72
C ALA A 147 -6.05 -22.00 31.23
N VAL A 148 -6.90 -21.44 32.10
CA VAL A 148 -6.82 -21.64 33.55
C VAL A 148 -7.14 -23.08 33.93
N VAL A 149 -8.17 -23.71 33.34
CA VAL A 149 -8.47 -25.14 33.58
C VAL A 149 -7.28 -26.01 33.17
N ALA A 150 -6.71 -25.81 31.98
CA ALA A 150 -5.55 -26.55 31.52
C ALA A 150 -4.33 -26.37 32.45
N ALA A 151 -3.96 -25.12 32.77
CA ALA A 151 -2.82 -24.81 33.63
C ALA A 151 -3.01 -25.30 35.08
N PHE A 152 -4.27 -25.39 35.55
CA PHE A 152 -4.61 -25.94 36.87
C PHE A 152 -4.34 -27.44 36.94
N PHE A 153 -4.82 -28.22 35.97
CA PHE A 153 -4.57 -29.66 35.93
C PHE A 153 -3.11 -30.01 35.59
N ASP A 154 -2.43 -29.22 34.75
CA ASP A 154 -0.97 -29.32 34.57
C ASP A 154 -0.20 -29.11 35.89
N ALA A 155 -0.63 -28.13 36.72
CA ALA A 155 -0.01 -27.87 38.02
C ALA A 155 -0.33 -28.93 39.08
N LEU A 156 -1.53 -29.53 39.04
CA LEU A 156 -1.93 -30.64 39.90
C LEU A 156 -1.15 -31.92 39.56
N ALA A 157 -1.12 -32.32 38.28
CA ALA A 157 -0.35 -33.51 37.87
C ALA A 157 1.16 -33.36 38.12
N ALA A 158 1.73 -32.15 37.97
CA ALA A 158 3.13 -31.90 38.32
C ALA A 158 3.39 -31.92 39.84
N GLN A 159 2.40 -31.56 40.67
CA GLN A 159 2.45 -31.72 42.12
C GLN A 159 2.46 -33.21 42.51
N ASP A 160 1.57 -34.00 41.92
CA ASP A 160 1.46 -35.43 42.21
C ASP A 160 2.66 -36.22 41.66
N ARG A 161 3.21 -35.81 40.51
CA ARG A 161 4.48 -36.35 39.98
C ARG A 161 5.68 -36.00 40.88
N THR A 162 5.66 -34.85 41.54
CA THR A 162 6.70 -34.46 42.51
C THR A 162 6.60 -35.29 43.80
N ALA A 163 5.39 -35.53 44.31
CA ALA A 163 5.17 -36.44 45.43
C ALA A 163 5.61 -37.87 45.08
N LEU A 164 5.24 -38.36 43.90
CA LEU A 164 5.65 -39.67 43.38
C LEU A 164 7.18 -39.83 43.30
N ALA A 165 7.89 -38.81 42.82
CA ALA A 165 9.35 -38.84 42.74
C ALA A 165 10.00 -38.79 44.13
N GLN A 166 9.39 -38.13 45.11
CA GLN A 166 9.85 -38.13 46.50
C GLN A 166 9.71 -39.52 47.13
N ASP A 167 8.54 -40.17 46.97
CA ASP A 167 8.31 -41.56 47.39
C ASP A 167 9.37 -42.51 46.81
N SER A 168 9.68 -42.35 45.51
CA SER A 168 10.73 -43.12 44.83
C SER A 168 12.12 -42.90 45.43
N VAL A 169 12.51 -41.66 45.78
CA VAL A 169 13.80 -41.37 46.41
C VAL A 169 13.89 -42.02 47.80
N ASP A 170 12.85 -41.87 48.63
CA ASP A 170 12.84 -42.43 49.98
C ASP A 170 12.78 -43.97 49.98
N LEU A 171 12.16 -44.56 48.96
CA LEU A 171 12.20 -46.01 48.70
C LEU A 171 13.59 -46.48 48.25
N ALA A 172 14.18 -45.82 47.24
CA ALA A 172 15.50 -46.18 46.71
C ALA A 172 16.58 -46.08 47.80
N ARG A 173 16.54 -45.05 48.65
CA ARG A 173 17.44 -44.90 49.80
C ARG A 173 17.32 -46.06 50.81
N LYS A 174 16.09 -46.45 51.19
CA LYS A 174 15.85 -47.61 52.07
C LYS A 174 16.42 -48.90 51.47
N ALA A 175 16.36 -49.03 50.15
CA ALA A 175 16.92 -50.16 49.43
C ALA A 175 18.47 -50.13 49.39
N THR A 176 19.11 -48.98 49.13
CA THR A 176 20.56 -48.78 49.28
C THR A 176 21.03 -49.19 50.68
N ASP A 177 20.36 -48.70 51.73
CA ASP A 177 20.67 -49.04 53.13
C ASP A 177 20.53 -50.55 53.43
N ALA A 178 19.57 -51.23 52.79
CA ALA A 178 19.38 -52.67 52.93
C ALA A 178 20.44 -53.49 52.17
N VAL A 179 20.85 -53.05 50.98
CA VAL A 179 21.93 -53.68 50.21
C VAL A 179 23.27 -53.53 50.92
N ALA A 180 23.60 -52.32 51.41
CA ALA A 180 24.83 -52.07 52.18
C ALA A 180 24.93 -52.98 53.42
N LYS A 181 23.84 -53.15 54.18
CA LYS A 181 23.78 -54.10 55.32
C LYS A 181 24.00 -55.56 54.90
N ARG A 182 23.57 -55.96 53.68
CA ARG A 182 23.84 -57.30 53.14
C ARG A 182 25.29 -57.46 52.66
N VAL A 183 25.94 -56.39 52.18
CA VAL A 183 27.38 -56.38 51.87
C VAL A 183 28.20 -56.53 53.15
N THR A 184 27.93 -55.75 54.20
CA THR A 184 28.66 -55.87 55.48
C THR A 184 28.45 -57.23 56.17
N ALA A 185 27.32 -57.90 55.91
CA ALA A 185 27.06 -59.28 56.34
C ALA A 185 27.66 -60.36 55.40
N GLY A 186 28.42 -59.98 54.37
CA GLY A 186 29.04 -60.91 53.41
C GLY A 186 28.07 -61.65 52.49
N LYS A 187 26.80 -61.22 52.39
CA LYS A 187 25.73 -61.96 51.69
C LYS A 187 25.47 -61.52 50.25
N VAL A 188 26.03 -60.39 49.80
CA VAL A 188 25.98 -59.91 48.41
C VAL A 188 27.28 -59.18 48.05
N SER A 189 27.57 -59.04 46.75
CA SER A 189 28.77 -58.36 46.25
C SER A 189 28.71 -56.83 46.46
N PRO A 190 29.83 -56.15 46.78
CA PRO A 190 29.92 -54.68 46.77
C PRO A 190 29.47 -54.02 45.46
N VAL A 191 29.52 -54.75 44.34
CA VAL A 191 29.02 -54.27 43.03
C VAL A 191 27.51 -53.98 43.08
N GLU A 192 26.73 -54.71 43.88
CA GLU A 192 25.30 -54.45 44.04
C GLU A 192 25.01 -53.18 44.85
N GLU A 193 25.88 -52.82 45.79
CA GLU A 193 25.76 -51.54 46.50
C GLU A 193 26.07 -50.35 45.58
N THR A 194 27.09 -50.48 44.72
CA THR A 194 27.38 -49.47 43.69
C THR A 194 26.20 -49.29 42.74
N LYS A 195 25.56 -50.39 42.29
CA LYS A 195 24.33 -50.34 41.48
C LYS A 195 23.18 -49.64 42.22
N ALA A 196 22.97 -49.93 43.51
CA ALA A 196 21.94 -49.28 44.32
C ALA A 196 22.15 -47.78 44.45
N ARG A 197 23.39 -47.34 44.76
CA ARG A 197 23.76 -45.91 44.83
C ARG A 197 23.56 -45.20 43.49
N VAL A 198 23.83 -45.85 42.36
CA VAL A 198 23.57 -45.30 41.02
C VAL A 198 22.07 -45.18 40.72
N ALA A 199 21.27 -46.18 41.09
CA ALA A 199 19.81 -46.13 40.93
C ALA A 199 19.19 -45.01 41.78
N GLU A 200 19.59 -44.89 43.04
CA GLU A 200 19.16 -43.81 43.94
C GLU A 200 19.52 -42.42 43.40
N ALA A 201 20.73 -42.28 42.84
CA ALA A 201 21.15 -41.03 42.19
C ALA A 201 20.29 -40.69 40.95
N GLY A 202 19.92 -41.69 40.14
CA GLY A 202 19.03 -41.51 38.99
C GLY A 202 17.64 -40.99 39.40
N VAL A 203 17.00 -41.66 40.35
CA VAL A 203 15.69 -41.24 40.89
C VAL A 203 15.74 -39.86 41.55
N ARG A 204 16.87 -39.50 42.17
CA ARG A 204 17.09 -38.15 42.71
C ARG A 204 17.16 -37.07 41.63
N VAL A 205 17.62 -37.39 40.42
CA VAL A 205 17.55 -36.47 39.25
C VAL A 205 16.10 -36.32 38.78
N GLU A 206 15.31 -37.40 38.74
CA GLU A 206 13.88 -37.34 38.39
C GLU A 206 13.09 -36.45 39.36
N LEU A 207 13.38 -36.50 40.66
CA LEU A 207 12.80 -35.57 41.66
C LEU A 207 13.14 -34.10 41.37
N VAL A 208 14.40 -33.79 41.04
CA VAL A 208 14.81 -32.42 40.69
C VAL A 208 14.11 -31.92 39.42
N GLN A 209 13.88 -32.80 38.44
CA GLN A 209 13.12 -32.50 37.24
C GLN A 209 11.64 -32.24 37.57
N ALA A 210 10.97 -33.14 38.29
CA ALA A 210 9.56 -32.99 38.68
C ALA A 210 9.31 -31.70 39.49
N GLN A 211 10.18 -31.38 40.46
CA GLN A 211 10.11 -30.10 41.18
C GLN A 211 10.26 -28.88 40.26
N SER A 212 11.04 -28.98 39.17
CA SER A 212 11.19 -27.91 38.20
C SER A 212 9.96 -27.75 37.30
N GLU A 213 9.35 -28.86 36.89
CA GLU A 213 8.06 -28.88 36.20
C GLU A 213 6.95 -28.28 37.08
N GLN A 214 6.87 -28.67 38.36
CA GLN A 214 5.89 -28.13 39.31
C GLN A 214 6.03 -26.62 39.51
N ARG A 215 7.27 -26.11 39.68
CA ARG A 215 7.53 -24.65 39.73
C ARG A 215 7.09 -23.96 38.44
N SER A 216 7.37 -24.57 37.27
CA SER A 216 7.03 -24.02 35.96
C SER A 216 5.51 -23.99 35.72
N ALA A 217 4.80 -25.07 36.06
CA ALA A 217 3.34 -25.15 35.92
C ALA A 217 2.62 -24.17 36.86
N ARG A 218 3.06 -24.07 38.13
CA ARG A 218 2.55 -23.07 39.08
C ARG A 218 2.79 -21.63 38.61
N ALA A 219 3.94 -21.33 38.00
CA ALA A 219 4.23 -20.02 37.43
C ALA A 219 3.30 -19.68 36.25
N ARG A 220 3.07 -20.63 35.32
CA ARG A 220 2.12 -20.48 34.20
C ARG A 220 0.69 -20.21 34.69
N LEU A 221 0.23 -20.98 35.67
CA LEU A 221 -1.07 -20.76 36.30
C LEU A 221 -1.15 -19.34 36.90
N ALA A 222 -0.17 -18.94 37.71
CA ALA A 222 -0.16 -17.63 38.35
C ALA A 222 -0.17 -16.45 37.35
N SER A 223 0.52 -16.55 36.21
CA SER A 223 0.43 -15.53 35.15
C SER A 223 -0.99 -15.38 34.56
N LEU A 224 -1.75 -16.47 34.45
CA LEU A 224 -3.14 -16.41 33.98
C LEU A 224 -4.09 -15.77 35.02
N LEU A 225 -3.78 -15.91 36.32
CA LEU A 225 -4.50 -15.26 37.42
C LEU A 225 -4.20 -13.75 37.56
N GLY A 226 -3.27 -13.19 36.77
CA GLY A 226 -2.73 -11.85 37.00
C GLY A 226 -1.90 -11.71 38.30
N ALA A 227 -1.59 -12.81 38.97
CA ALA A 227 -1.04 -12.81 40.34
C ALA A 227 0.49 -12.79 40.35
N SER A 228 1.06 -11.60 40.60
CA SER A 228 2.49 -11.43 40.90
C SER A 228 2.66 -10.65 42.20
N PRO A 229 3.37 -11.18 43.23
CA PRO A 229 4.00 -12.51 43.29
C PRO A 229 2.99 -13.66 43.48
N LEU A 230 3.51 -14.90 43.41
CA LEU A 230 2.79 -16.16 43.65
C LEU A 230 2.08 -16.21 45.01
N GLN A 231 0.74 -16.25 45.02
CA GLN A 231 -0.08 -16.26 46.24
C GLN A 231 -0.46 -17.66 46.77
N PHE A 232 0.00 -18.75 46.14
CA PHE A 232 -0.36 -20.13 46.51
C PHE A 232 0.85 -21.08 46.43
N THR A 233 0.89 -22.09 47.31
CA THR A 233 1.96 -23.09 47.37
C THR A 233 1.57 -24.42 46.73
N GLN A 234 0.29 -24.81 46.82
CA GLN A 234 -0.26 -26.06 46.31
C GLN A 234 -1.57 -25.84 45.53
N VAL A 235 -2.00 -26.88 44.82
CA VAL A 235 -3.27 -26.93 44.08
C VAL A 235 -4.16 -28.03 44.68
N ALA A 236 -5.46 -27.75 44.85
CA ALA A 236 -6.43 -28.67 45.44
C ALA A 236 -7.52 -29.06 44.44
N GLY A 237 -7.49 -30.32 44.02
CA GLY A 237 -8.48 -30.98 43.18
C GLY A 237 -8.25 -32.49 43.17
N ASN A 238 -9.11 -33.25 42.50
CA ASN A 238 -8.83 -34.63 42.13
C ASN A 238 -8.44 -34.66 40.64
N VAL A 239 -7.38 -35.39 40.30
CA VAL A 239 -6.90 -35.54 38.92
C VAL A 239 -7.51 -36.77 38.21
N ASP A 240 -8.19 -37.65 38.96
CA ASP A 240 -8.87 -38.85 38.44
C ASP A 240 -10.29 -38.58 37.90
N ASP A 241 -10.82 -37.35 38.02
CA ASP A 241 -12.20 -36.99 37.65
C ASP A 241 -12.36 -36.70 36.15
N LEU A 242 -12.46 -37.76 35.35
CA LEU A 242 -12.31 -37.70 33.89
C LEU A 242 -13.44 -36.92 33.18
N PRO A 243 -13.14 -35.84 32.43
CA PRO A 243 -14.14 -35.06 31.70
C PRO A 243 -14.80 -35.88 30.59
N ASN A 244 -16.13 -35.87 30.56
CA ASN A 244 -16.92 -36.75 29.68
C ASN A 244 -16.77 -36.41 28.18
N VAL A 245 -16.91 -37.41 27.31
CA VAL A 245 -16.95 -37.20 25.85
C VAL A 245 -18.38 -36.85 25.44
N PRO A 246 -18.64 -35.67 24.85
CA PRO A 246 -19.98 -35.29 24.39
C PRO A 246 -20.42 -36.08 23.14
N SER A 247 -21.75 -36.16 22.94
CA SER A 247 -22.33 -36.73 21.72
C SER A 247 -22.06 -35.82 20.51
N LEU A 248 -22.18 -36.35 19.29
CA LEU A 248 -22.02 -35.52 18.08
C LEU A 248 -23.15 -34.48 17.95
N ASP A 249 -24.36 -34.83 18.40
CA ASP A 249 -25.53 -33.94 18.38
C ASP A 249 -25.37 -32.78 19.37
N ASP A 250 -24.90 -33.07 20.59
CA ASP A 250 -24.46 -32.05 21.56
C ASP A 250 -23.46 -31.11 20.89
N LEU A 251 -22.39 -31.66 20.29
CA LEU A 251 -21.30 -30.89 19.70
C LEU A 251 -21.77 -29.98 18.56
N GLN A 252 -22.70 -30.44 17.72
CA GLN A 252 -23.23 -29.65 16.61
C GLN A 252 -24.16 -28.54 17.10
N GLN A 253 -25.04 -28.82 18.07
CA GLN A 253 -25.84 -27.78 18.72
C GLN A 253 -24.94 -26.75 19.42
N ARG A 254 -23.90 -27.22 20.13
CA ARG A 254 -22.93 -26.39 20.85
C ARG A 254 -22.12 -25.49 19.92
N LEU A 255 -21.63 -26.00 18.79
CA LEU A 255 -20.90 -25.21 17.81
C LEU A 255 -21.74 -24.03 17.30
N SER A 256 -23.02 -24.24 17.03
CA SER A 256 -23.91 -23.26 16.40
C SER A 256 -24.07 -21.93 17.18
N ALA A 257 -23.87 -21.96 18.49
CA ALA A 257 -23.98 -20.79 19.39
C ALA A 257 -22.63 -20.45 20.09
N SER A 258 -21.51 -20.88 19.50
CA SER A 258 -20.17 -20.50 19.95
C SER A 258 -19.88 -19.02 19.70
N SER A 259 -19.18 -18.38 20.65
CA SER A 259 -18.80 -16.95 20.58
C SER A 259 -18.00 -16.60 19.33
N ALA A 260 -17.10 -17.48 18.88
CA ALA A 260 -16.30 -17.30 17.68
C ALA A 260 -17.17 -17.16 16.40
N LEU A 261 -18.23 -17.98 16.26
CA LEU A 261 -19.18 -17.84 15.15
C LEU A 261 -20.10 -16.63 15.34
N ARG A 262 -20.56 -16.34 16.56
CA ARG A 262 -21.42 -15.15 16.79
C ARG A 262 -20.68 -13.84 16.49
N ARG A 263 -19.40 -13.72 16.85
CA ARG A 263 -18.53 -12.59 16.46
C ARG A 263 -18.41 -12.47 14.94
N ALA A 264 -18.22 -13.57 14.23
CA ALA A 264 -18.12 -13.56 12.76
C ALA A 264 -19.44 -13.18 12.07
N GLN A 265 -20.59 -13.61 12.59
CA GLN A 265 -21.91 -13.13 12.16
C GLN A 265 -22.06 -11.62 12.39
N LEU A 266 -21.71 -11.13 13.58
CA LEU A 266 -21.75 -9.70 13.92
C LEU A 266 -20.81 -8.86 13.04
N GLU A 267 -19.66 -9.40 12.63
CA GLU A 267 -18.77 -8.73 11.66
C GLU A 267 -19.41 -8.63 10.26
N VAL A 268 -20.11 -9.66 9.77
CA VAL A 268 -20.92 -9.56 8.53
C VAL A 268 -21.99 -8.48 8.68
N GLU A 269 -22.76 -8.51 9.77
CA GLU A 269 -23.78 -7.51 10.10
C GLU A 269 -23.20 -6.08 10.14
N ARG A 270 -21.96 -5.92 10.62
CA ARG A 270 -21.23 -4.65 10.64
C ARG A 270 -20.73 -4.22 9.27
N ARG A 271 -20.24 -5.14 8.43
CA ARG A 271 -19.81 -4.83 7.04
C ARG A 271 -20.99 -4.40 6.17
N GLN A 272 -22.13 -5.06 6.31
CA GLN A 272 -23.38 -4.63 5.69
C GLN A 272 -23.76 -3.21 6.13
N SER A 273 -23.72 -2.93 7.44
CA SER A 273 -24.00 -1.59 7.98
C SER A 273 -23.02 -0.51 7.46
N LEU A 274 -21.76 -0.87 7.20
CA LEU A 274 -20.77 0.02 6.58
C LEU A 274 -21.03 0.22 5.07
N ALA A 275 -21.50 -0.80 4.35
CA ALA A 275 -21.97 -0.64 2.96
C ALA A 275 -23.20 0.27 2.88
N ASP A 276 -24.09 0.23 3.87
CA ASP A 276 -25.22 1.16 3.99
C ASP A 276 -24.77 2.59 4.30
N VAL A 277 -23.68 2.80 5.07
CA VAL A 277 -23.03 4.11 5.21
C VAL A 277 -22.53 4.61 3.85
N GLU A 278 -21.81 3.81 3.08
CA GLU A 278 -21.33 4.22 1.75
C GLU A 278 -22.46 4.45 0.74
N ARG A 279 -23.58 3.71 0.85
CA ARG A 279 -24.79 3.95 0.03
C ARG A 279 -25.47 5.26 0.43
N SER A 280 -25.54 5.59 1.71
CA SER A 280 -26.15 6.84 2.19
C SER A 280 -25.43 8.10 1.71
N LYS A 281 -24.13 8.01 1.39
CA LYS A 281 -23.34 9.13 0.80
C LYS A 281 -23.79 9.51 -0.61
N GLN A 282 -24.52 8.65 -1.32
CA GLN A 282 -24.99 8.92 -2.69
C GLN A 282 -26.08 10.00 -2.76
N THR A 283 -26.79 10.25 -1.65
CA THR A 283 -27.66 11.43 -1.50
C THR A 283 -26.78 12.64 -1.12
N PRO A 284 -26.87 13.81 -1.79
CA PRO A 284 -26.14 15.00 -1.36
C PRO A 284 -26.63 15.54 -0.01
N ASP A 285 -25.76 16.28 0.70
CA ASP A 285 -26.15 17.07 1.87
C ASP A 285 -26.64 18.45 1.43
N VAL A 286 -27.60 19.04 2.15
CA VAL A 286 -28.13 20.37 1.84
C VAL A 286 -27.60 21.37 2.87
N THR A 287 -26.85 22.37 2.43
CA THR A 287 -26.37 23.44 3.31
C THR A 287 -27.31 24.63 3.22
N VAL A 288 -27.91 25.02 4.34
CA VAL A 288 -28.67 26.27 4.46
C VAL A 288 -27.74 27.34 5.04
N SER A 289 -27.63 28.50 4.40
CA SER A 289 -26.85 29.63 4.89
C SER A 289 -27.73 30.83 5.24
N LEU A 290 -27.41 31.45 6.37
CA LEU A 290 -28.04 32.68 6.87
C LEU A 290 -26.94 33.66 7.24
N GLY A 291 -26.98 34.86 6.67
CA GLY A 291 -25.95 35.86 6.92
C GLY A 291 -26.37 37.29 6.64
N VAL A 292 -25.42 38.21 6.84
CA VAL A 292 -25.54 39.61 6.48
C VAL A 292 -24.30 40.04 5.70
N LYS A 293 -24.50 40.86 4.66
CA LYS A 293 -23.41 41.53 3.95
C LYS A 293 -23.55 43.05 4.00
N ARG A 294 -22.42 43.76 4.03
CA ARG A 294 -22.34 45.22 4.08
C ARG A 294 -21.29 45.71 3.08
N PRO A 295 -21.71 46.09 1.86
CA PRO A 295 -20.88 46.85 0.93
C PRO A 295 -20.70 48.28 1.46
N TYR A 296 -19.48 48.80 1.43
CA TYR A 296 -19.18 50.16 1.91
C TYR A 296 -19.83 51.23 1.03
N GLU A 297 -19.81 51.06 -0.29
CA GLU A 297 -20.47 51.92 -1.29
C GLU A 297 -21.96 52.18 -0.98
N LEU A 298 -22.67 51.13 -0.57
CA LEU A 298 -24.11 51.16 -0.29
C LEU A 298 -24.44 51.56 1.16
N ALA A 299 -23.43 51.68 2.03
CA ALA A 299 -23.49 52.04 3.45
C ALA A 299 -24.46 51.23 4.36
N ARG A 300 -25.19 50.25 3.81
CA ARG A 300 -26.30 49.52 4.45
C ARG A 300 -26.01 48.03 4.59
N ASN A 301 -26.56 47.42 5.63
CA ASN A 301 -26.58 45.96 5.77
C ASN A 301 -27.66 45.37 4.84
N GLN A 302 -27.38 44.22 4.25
CA GLN A 302 -28.31 43.41 3.47
C GLN A 302 -28.39 42.01 4.08
N LEU A 303 -29.60 41.47 4.22
CA LEU A 303 -29.80 40.07 4.60
C LEU A 303 -29.39 39.15 3.45
N MET A 304 -28.77 38.02 3.78
CA MET A 304 -28.42 36.97 2.83
C MET A 304 -29.01 35.64 3.30
N LEU A 305 -29.75 34.99 2.40
CA LEU A 305 -30.33 33.66 2.58
C LEU A 305 -29.86 32.81 1.41
N GLY A 306 -29.34 31.61 1.70
CA GLY A 306 -28.83 30.70 0.69
C GLY A 306 -29.20 29.26 0.97
N VAL A 307 -29.33 28.48 -0.10
CA VAL A 307 -29.39 27.01 -0.06
C VAL A 307 -28.40 26.50 -1.09
N SER A 308 -27.49 25.63 -0.67
CA SER A 308 -26.49 25.01 -1.53
C SER A 308 -26.64 23.50 -1.49
N VAL A 309 -26.67 22.88 -2.67
CA VAL A 309 -26.81 21.43 -2.86
C VAL A 309 -25.76 20.99 -3.90
N PRO A 310 -24.76 20.18 -3.53
CA PRO A 310 -23.81 19.64 -4.50
C PRO A 310 -24.52 18.62 -5.39
N LEU A 311 -24.28 18.68 -6.70
CA LEU A 311 -24.83 17.75 -7.66
C LEU A 311 -23.79 16.67 -8.02
N PRO A 312 -23.94 15.41 -7.58
CA PRO A 312 -22.97 14.34 -7.82
C PRO A 312 -23.06 13.82 -9.27
N LEU A 313 -22.56 14.60 -10.23
CA LEU A 313 -22.57 14.26 -11.66
C LEU A 313 -21.47 13.26 -12.05
N PHE A 314 -20.28 13.38 -11.44
CA PHE A 314 -19.09 12.57 -11.77
C PHE A 314 -18.71 11.59 -10.65
N ASP A 315 -18.63 12.08 -9.41
CA ASP A 315 -18.49 11.25 -8.21
C ASP A 315 -19.86 10.99 -7.59
N ARG A 316 -20.28 9.72 -7.61
CA ARG A 316 -21.50 9.19 -6.99
C ARG A 316 -21.15 8.14 -5.92
N ASN A 317 -19.97 8.25 -5.31
CA ASN A 317 -19.39 7.32 -4.33
C ASN A 317 -19.26 5.85 -4.83
N GLN A 318 -19.29 5.62 -6.15
CA GLN A 318 -19.44 4.28 -6.72
C GLN A 318 -18.29 3.31 -6.40
N GLY A 319 -17.06 3.82 -6.28
CA GLY A 319 -15.89 3.01 -5.91
C GLY A 319 -15.93 2.53 -4.46
N ASN A 320 -16.16 3.46 -3.53
CA ASN A 320 -16.20 3.17 -2.09
C ASN A 320 -17.38 2.23 -1.73
N LEU A 321 -18.52 2.37 -2.40
CA LEU A 321 -19.64 1.45 -2.26
C LEU A 321 -19.30 0.03 -2.76
N LEU A 322 -18.61 -0.10 -3.90
CA LEU A 322 -18.15 -1.40 -4.40
C LEU A 322 -17.13 -2.05 -3.45
N GLU A 323 -16.18 -1.26 -2.92
CA GLU A 323 -15.22 -1.71 -1.90
C GLU A 323 -15.91 -2.21 -0.63
N ALA A 324 -16.92 -1.49 -0.14
CA ALA A 324 -17.69 -1.88 1.05
C ALA A 324 -18.49 -3.18 0.81
N LEU A 325 -19.18 -3.29 -0.34
CA LEU A 325 -19.91 -4.51 -0.72
C LEU A 325 -18.97 -5.72 -0.88
N LYS A 326 -17.78 -5.55 -1.48
CA LYS A 326 -16.80 -6.65 -1.59
C LYS A 326 -16.17 -7.04 -0.25
N ARG A 327 -16.14 -6.12 0.73
CA ARG A 327 -15.81 -6.47 2.13
C ARG A 327 -16.94 -7.18 2.87
N GLU A 328 -18.20 -6.94 2.50
CA GLU A 328 -19.36 -7.69 3.01
C GLU A 328 -19.36 -9.12 2.48
N ASP A 329 -19.20 -9.30 1.16
CA ASP A 329 -19.03 -10.62 0.52
C ASP A 329 -17.88 -11.40 1.17
N LYS A 330 -16.70 -10.78 1.28
CA LYS A 330 -15.54 -11.38 1.95
C LYS A 330 -15.88 -11.86 3.38
N ALA A 331 -16.59 -11.06 4.18
CA ALA A 331 -16.91 -11.44 5.55
C ALA A 331 -17.87 -12.64 5.62
N ARG A 332 -18.76 -12.79 4.63
CA ARG A 332 -19.64 -13.98 4.50
C ARG A 332 -18.83 -15.23 4.19
N ASP A 333 -17.86 -15.12 3.29
CA ASP A 333 -16.95 -16.23 2.95
C ASP A 333 -16.04 -16.61 4.14
N GLU A 334 -15.52 -15.62 4.88
CA GLU A 334 -14.76 -15.84 6.12
C GLU A 334 -15.61 -16.53 7.21
N LEU A 335 -16.89 -16.20 7.34
CA LEU A 335 -17.83 -16.89 8.24
C LEU A 335 -18.06 -18.35 7.83
N GLN A 336 -18.24 -18.63 6.53
CA GLN A 336 -18.39 -20.01 6.02
C GLN A 336 -17.11 -20.83 6.27
N ALA A 337 -15.94 -20.28 5.94
CA ALA A 337 -14.65 -20.91 6.16
C ALA A 337 -14.36 -21.16 7.65
N LEU A 338 -14.78 -20.23 8.53
CA LEU A 338 -14.66 -20.40 9.98
C LEU A 338 -15.55 -21.54 10.50
N ASN A 339 -16.78 -21.68 9.99
CA ASN A 339 -17.68 -22.76 10.37
C ASN A 339 -17.11 -24.15 10.02
N VAL A 340 -16.61 -24.33 8.79
CA VAL A 340 -15.97 -25.59 8.34
C VAL A 340 -14.69 -25.89 9.12
N ARG A 341 -13.92 -24.85 9.48
CA ARG A 341 -12.72 -25.01 10.31
C ARG A 341 -13.09 -25.45 11.73
N LEU A 342 -14.01 -24.76 12.39
CA LEU A 342 -14.39 -25.04 13.78
C LEU A 342 -15.07 -26.40 13.94
N SER A 343 -15.90 -26.84 12.97
CA SER A 343 -16.47 -28.20 13.02
C SER A 343 -15.38 -29.28 12.95
N THR A 344 -14.43 -29.14 12.02
CA THR A 344 -13.26 -30.03 11.90
C THR A 344 -12.41 -30.03 13.17
N GLU A 345 -12.14 -28.84 13.71
CA GLU A 345 -11.34 -28.62 14.92
C GLU A 345 -12.00 -29.12 16.22
N VAL A 346 -13.33 -29.18 16.27
CA VAL A 346 -14.12 -29.75 17.38
C VAL A 346 -14.13 -31.28 17.30
N LEU A 347 -14.32 -31.84 16.11
CA LEU A 347 -14.23 -33.30 15.89
C LEU A 347 -12.85 -33.82 16.28
N GLN A 348 -11.76 -33.15 15.84
CA GLN A 348 -10.40 -33.53 16.24
C GLN A 348 -10.16 -33.45 17.75
N ALA A 349 -10.72 -32.46 18.45
CA ALA A 349 -10.60 -32.34 19.90
C ALA A 349 -11.37 -33.47 20.63
N ARG A 350 -12.56 -33.83 20.14
CA ARG A 350 -13.38 -34.94 20.64
C ARG A 350 -12.66 -36.28 20.49
N GLU A 351 -12.16 -36.61 19.30
CA GLU A 351 -11.47 -37.88 19.06
C GLU A 351 -10.16 -37.98 19.87
N ARG A 352 -9.46 -36.86 20.08
CA ARG A 352 -8.31 -36.80 21.00
C ARG A 352 -8.73 -37.11 22.45
N LEU A 353 -9.81 -36.51 22.94
CA LEU A 353 -10.31 -36.78 24.30
C LEU A 353 -10.75 -38.24 24.46
N ALA A 354 -11.43 -38.81 23.45
CA ALA A 354 -11.83 -40.22 23.44
C ALA A 354 -10.61 -41.17 23.45
N SER A 355 -9.60 -40.87 22.62
CA SER A 355 -8.35 -41.65 22.56
C SER A 355 -7.58 -41.62 23.88
N VAL A 356 -7.40 -40.44 24.51
CA VAL A 356 -6.69 -40.33 25.79
C VAL A 356 -7.49 -41.01 26.92
N ARG A 357 -8.83 -40.92 26.93
CA ARG A 357 -9.64 -41.71 27.89
C ARG A 357 -9.49 -43.21 27.70
N GLY A 358 -9.30 -43.70 26.48
CA GLY A 358 -8.97 -45.10 26.21
C GLY A 358 -7.60 -45.51 26.77
N GLU A 359 -6.57 -44.67 26.60
CA GLU A 359 -5.25 -44.89 27.21
C GLU A 359 -5.34 -44.94 28.75
N ILE A 360 -6.09 -44.02 29.36
CA ILE A 360 -6.28 -43.96 30.81
C ILE A 360 -6.96 -45.23 31.35
N ASP A 361 -8.00 -45.75 30.67
CA ASP A 361 -8.72 -46.94 31.13
C ASP A 361 -7.82 -48.20 31.12
N ILE A 362 -7.00 -48.36 30.07
CA ILE A 362 -5.99 -49.43 29.96
C ILE A 362 -4.92 -49.28 31.04
N LEU A 363 -4.39 -48.06 31.24
CA LEU A 363 -3.39 -47.78 32.28
C LEU A 363 -3.94 -48.07 33.68
N GLN A 364 -5.19 -47.72 33.96
CA GLN A 364 -5.82 -47.86 35.28
C GLN A 364 -6.21 -49.32 35.59
N ARG A 365 -6.73 -50.06 34.61
CA ARG A 365 -7.27 -51.42 34.82
C ARG A 365 -6.24 -52.54 34.64
N GLU A 366 -5.30 -52.38 33.71
CA GLU A 366 -4.38 -53.45 33.32
C GLU A 366 -2.95 -53.14 33.75
N VAL A 367 -2.39 -52.01 33.28
CA VAL A 367 -0.95 -51.73 33.40
C VAL A 367 -0.54 -51.41 34.83
N LEU A 368 -1.26 -50.51 35.52
CA LEU A 368 -0.93 -50.13 36.89
C LEU A 368 -1.10 -51.27 37.91
N PRO A 369 -2.20 -52.06 37.91
CA PRO A 369 -2.33 -53.20 38.80
C PRO A 369 -1.28 -54.28 38.51
N GLY A 370 -1.02 -54.57 37.23
CA GLY A 370 0.00 -55.54 36.81
C GLY A 370 1.42 -55.14 37.25
N ALA A 371 1.84 -53.92 36.93
CA ALA A 371 3.16 -53.41 37.30
C ALA A 371 3.33 -53.28 38.82
N LYS A 372 2.27 -52.88 39.55
CA LYS A 372 2.29 -52.87 41.02
C LYS A 372 2.47 -54.28 41.59
N SER A 373 1.70 -55.25 41.10
CA SER A 373 1.78 -56.65 41.55
C SER A 373 3.19 -57.23 41.32
N ALA A 374 3.78 -56.96 40.15
CA ALA A 374 5.15 -57.35 39.84
C ALA A 374 6.18 -56.72 40.79
N TYR A 375 6.05 -55.41 41.07
CA TYR A 375 6.93 -54.71 42.01
C TYR A 375 6.80 -55.21 43.46
N ASP A 376 5.58 -55.40 43.95
CA ASP A 376 5.31 -55.92 45.29
C ASP A 376 5.89 -57.35 45.43
N ALA A 377 5.67 -58.22 44.43
CA ALA A 377 6.20 -59.59 44.40
C ALA A 377 7.73 -59.65 44.33
N ALA A 378 8.37 -58.82 43.49
CA ALA A 378 9.83 -58.73 43.40
C ALA A 378 10.44 -58.30 44.75
N THR A 379 9.83 -57.29 45.38
CA THR A 379 10.25 -56.76 46.70
C THR A 379 10.19 -57.84 47.78
N VAL A 380 9.09 -58.60 47.84
CA VAL A 380 8.93 -59.72 48.78
C VAL A 380 9.97 -60.83 48.52
N GLY A 381 10.15 -61.24 47.26
CA GLY A 381 11.11 -62.29 46.91
C GLY A 381 12.57 -61.90 47.14
N PHE A 382 12.95 -60.63 46.98
CA PHE A 382 14.28 -60.13 47.38
C PHE A 382 14.50 -60.18 48.89
N GLY A 383 13.46 -59.89 49.68
CA GLY A 383 13.45 -60.05 51.14
C GLY A 383 13.73 -61.49 51.58
N TYR A 384 13.12 -62.47 50.90
CA TYR A 384 13.40 -63.90 51.10
C TYR A 384 14.67 -64.41 50.38
N GLY A 385 15.41 -63.55 49.69
CA GLY A 385 16.63 -63.91 48.95
C GLY A 385 16.40 -64.84 47.75
N LYS A 386 15.17 -64.87 47.20
CA LYS A 386 14.79 -65.61 45.99
C LYS A 386 15.02 -64.82 44.71
N PHE A 387 14.90 -63.50 44.79
CA PHE A 387 15.18 -62.56 43.70
C PHE A 387 16.41 -61.70 43.99
N ASN A 388 17.04 -61.22 42.92
CA ASN A 388 18.17 -60.30 42.98
C ASN A 388 17.69 -58.84 43.05
N TYR A 389 18.60 -57.88 43.23
CA TYR A 389 18.22 -56.47 43.41
C TYR A 389 17.86 -55.76 42.09
N LEU A 390 18.41 -56.20 40.95
CA LEU A 390 18.04 -55.64 39.64
C LEU A 390 16.58 -55.98 39.27
N GLU A 391 16.08 -57.16 39.64
CA GLU A 391 14.68 -57.56 39.44
C GLU A 391 13.71 -56.64 40.22
N VAL A 392 14.08 -56.20 41.43
CA VAL A 392 13.33 -55.19 42.18
C VAL A 392 13.39 -53.83 41.49
N LEU A 393 14.57 -53.39 41.05
CA LEU A 393 14.76 -52.10 40.38
C LEU A 393 14.00 -52.02 39.04
N ASP A 394 13.94 -53.10 38.27
CA ASP A 394 13.27 -53.12 36.96
C ASP A 394 11.74 -53.12 37.11
N ALA A 395 11.22 -53.93 38.05
CA ALA A 395 9.80 -53.90 38.40
C ALA A 395 9.40 -52.54 39.03
N GLN A 396 10.25 -51.96 39.88
CA GLN A 396 10.08 -50.61 40.43
C GLN A 396 10.00 -49.58 39.30
N ARG A 397 10.99 -49.55 38.41
CA ARG A 397 11.05 -48.62 37.28
C ARG A 397 9.84 -48.74 36.38
N THR A 398 9.38 -49.97 36.12
CA THR A 398 8.17 -50.25 35.33
C THR A 398 6.91 -49.67 35.98
N TYR A 399 6.72 -49.88 37.29
CA TYR A 399 5.58 -49.32 38.04
C TYR A 399 5.59 -47.79 38.07
N PHE A 400 6.74 -47.17 38.36
CA PHE A 400 6.85 -45.71 38.43
C PHE A 400 6.76 -45.05 37.04
N ALA A 401 7.25 -45.69 35.97
CA ALA A 401 7.03 -45.25 34.60
C ALA A 401 5.54 -45.28 34.24
N ALA A 402 4.85 -46.39 34.49
CA ALA A 402 3.41 -46.52 34.25
C ALA A 402 2.59 -45.46 35.03
N LYS A 403 2.94 -45.19 36.30
CA LYS A 403 2.25 -44.17 37.11
C LYS A 403 2.57 -42.74 36.67
N SER A 404 3.78 -42.48 36.17
CA SER A 404 4.11 -41.19 35.55
C SER A 404 3.42 -41.01 34.19
N GLN A 405 3.16 -42.07 33.42
CA GLN A 405 2.38 -42.02 32.19
C GLN A 405 0.89 -41.77 32.48
N TYR A 406 0.33 -42.47 33.47
CA TYR A 406 -1.04 -42.26 33.94
C TYR A 406 -1.31 -40.81 34.36
N LEU A 407 -0.51 -40.25 35.27
CA LEU A 407 -0.65 -38.84 35.70
C LEU A 407 -0.56 -37.85 34.54
N LYS A 408 0.27 -38.13 33.52
CA LYS A 408 0.34 -37.33 32.30
C LYS A 408 -0.93 -37.45 31.44
N ALA A 409 -1.41 -38.68 31.23
CA ALA A 409 -2.61 -38.93 30.43
C ALA A 409 -3.85 -38.24 31.03
N LEU A 410 -3.99 -38.24 32.37
CA LEU A 410 -5.04 -37.49 33.08
C LEU A 410 -4.97 -35.98 32.77
N ALA A 411 -3.80 -35.36 32.90
CA ALA A 411 -3.61 -33.95 32.56
C ALA A 411 -3.88 -33.66 31.07
N ASP A 412 -3.44 -34.55 30.17
CA ASP A 412 -3.69 -34.43 28.73
C ASP A 412 -5.20 -34.57 28.39
N ALA A 413 -5.98 -35.35 29.15
CA ALA A 413 -7.44 -35.42 29.02
C ALA A 413 -8.13 -34.13 29.49
N HIS A 414 -7.75 -33.58 30.65
CA HIS A 414 -8.26 -32.29 31.11
C HIS A 414 -7.90 -31.15 30.15
N ARG A 415 -6.69 -31.17 29.56
CA ARG A 415 -6.30 -30.19 28.53
C ARG A 415 -7.11 -30.36 27.24
N ALA A 416 -7.32 -31.58 26.77
CA ALA A 416 -8.15 -31.85 25.59
C ALA A 416 -9.62 -31.41 25.79
N ALA A 417 -10.17 -31.60 26.99
CA ALA A 417 -11.51 -31.11 27.34
C ALA A 417 -11.57 -29.57 27.41
N ALA A 418 -10.56 -28.91 27.99
CA ALA A 418 -10.49 -27.45 28.01
C ALA A 418 -10.32 -26.84 26.61
N ASP A 419 -9.47 -27.43 25.76
CA ASP A 419 -9.30 -27.05 24.35
C ASP A 419 -10.58 -27.25 23.52
N MET A 420 -11.40 -28.24 23.89
CA MET A 420 -12.70 -28.52 23.29
C MET A 420 -13.76 -27.49 23.72
N ASP A 421 -13.90 -27.25 25.02
CA ASP A 421 -14.80 -26.24 25.59
C ASP A 421 -14.49 -24.84 25.05
N ARG A 422 -13.20 -24.50 24.88
CA ARG A 422 -12.76 -23.21 24.29
C ARG A 422 -13.38 -22.92 22.93
N LYS A 423 -13.67 -23.95 22.13
CA LYS A 423 -14.22 -23.84 20.77
C LYS A 423 -15.75 -23.83 20.74
N GLN A 424 -16.40 -24.07 21.87
CA GLN A 424 -17.85 -24.35 21.96
C GLN A 424 -18.60 -23.45 22.92
N TRP A 425 -17.92 -22.82 23.88
CA TRP A 425 -18.60 -22.17 25.00
C TRP A 425 -19.50 -21.01 24.55
N PHE A 426 -20.71 -21.01 25.12
CA PHE A 426 -21.77 -20.05 24.81
C PHE A 426 -21.48 -18.66 25.33
N ALA A 427 -21.82 -17.67 24.53
CA ALA A 427 -22.36 -16.45 25.10
C ALA A 427 -23.66 -16.81 25.86
N ILE A 428 -23.58 -17.00 27.17
CA ILE A 428 -24.77 -16.93 28.02
C ILE A 428 -25.31 -15.52 27.84
N ALA A 429 -26.50 -15.42 27.26
CA ALA A 429 -27.09 -14.16 26.85
C ALA A 429 -27.41 -13.27 28.07
N VAL A 430 -26.48 -12.39 28.45
CA VAL A 430 -26.71 -11.31 29.45
C VAL A 430 -27.54 -10.16 28.80
N ILE A 431 -28.52 -10.53 27.98
CA ILE A 431 -29.48 -9.65 27.31
C ILE A 431 -30.56 -9.27 28.32
N ALA A 432 -30.18 -8.46 29.31
CA ALA A 432 -31.08 -7.80 30.26
C ALA A 432 -30.41 -6.62 30.98
N ALA A 433 -29.22 -6.84 31.56
CA ALA A 433 -28.74 -6.00 32.65
C ALA A 433 -28.20 -4.61 32.25
N VAL A 434 -27.59 -4.48 31.06
CA VAL A 434 -26.91 -3.23 30.64
C VAL A 434 -27.81 -2.32 29.80
N GLY A 435 -28.86 -2.87 29.17
CA GLY A 435 -29.72 -2.15 28.22
C GLY A 435 -30.67 -1.10 28.83
N ILE A 436 -30.82 -1.06 30.16
CA ILE A 436 -31.82 -0.23 30.84
C ILE A 436 -31.24 1.12 31.34
N GLY A 437 -29.91 1.28 31.37
CA GLY A 437 -29.24 2.42 32.01
C GLY A 437 -29.40 3.80 31.35
N LEU A 438 -29.77 3.87 30.06
CA LEU A 438 -29.86 5.14 29.30
C LEU A 438 -31.11 5.26 28.41
N GLY A 439 -32.08 4.34 28.55
CA GLY A 439 -33.25 4.23 27.67
C GLY A 439 -34.48 5.06 28.08
N SER A 440 -34.31 6.18 28.78
CA SER A 440 -35.41 6.86 29.51
C SER A 440 -35.54 8.37 29.23
N ALA A 441 -35.39 8.79 27.96
CA ALA A 441 -35.79 10.13 27.51
C ALA A 441 -36.44 10.09 26.12
N ILE A 442 -37.51 10.87 25.93
CA ILE A 442 -38.24 11.12 24.67
C ILE A 442 -38.97 9.88 24.10
N LEU A 443 -40.11 9.57 24.73
CA LEU A 443 -41.24 8.93 24.06
C LEU A 443 -41.95 9.94 23.14
N GLY A 444 -42.38 9.52 21.95
CA GLY A 444 -43.37 10.25 21.15
C GLY A 444 -43.11 10.30 19.64
N GLY A 445 -43.84 9.49 18.85
CA GLY A 445 -43.78 9.53 17.39
C GLY A 445 -44.43 8.30 16.74
N LYS A 446 -45.69 8.43 16.31
CA LYS A 446 -46.53 7.37 15.71
C LYS A 446 -45.83 6.51 14.65
N THR A 447 -46.11 5.20 14.70
CA THR A 447 -46.14 4.33 13.52
C THR A 447 -47.35 4.67 12.64
N ASP A 448 -47.22 4.53 11.33
CA ASP A 448 -48.36 4.19 10.45
C ASP A 448 -47.89 3.26 9.32
N LYS A 449 -48.83 2.50 8.74
CA LYS A 449 -48.57 1.51 7.68
C LYS A 449 -49.10 2.00 6.33
N SER A 450 -48.39 1.63 5.26
CA SER A 450 -48.99 1.30 3.97
C SER A 450 -48.10 0.32 3.21
N ALA A 451 -48.72 -0.62 2.50
CA ALA A 451 -48.08 -1.55 1.58
C ALA A 451 -48.75 -1.42 0.19
N GLU A 452 -48.43 -2.31 -0.74
CA GLU A 452 -48.90 -2.33 -2.14
C GLU A 452 -48.30 -1.19 -3.01
N GLY A 453 -48.04 -1.40 -4.30
CA GLY A 453 -48.09 -2.64 -5.05
C GLY A 453 -47.87 -2.41 -6.56
N GLU A 454 -47.24 -3.37 -7.24
CA GLU A 454 -47.12 -3.45 -8.71
C GLU A 454 -46.36 -2.26 -9.38
N GLY A 455 -45.97 -2.29 -10.66
CA GLY A 455 -45.93 -3.40 -11.62
C GLY A 455 -45.57 -2.89 -13.03
N HIS A 456 -45.13 -3.82 -13.89
CA HIS A 456 -44.81 -3.61 -15.32
C HIS A 456 -43.62 -2.70 -15.68
N GLY A 457 -43.00 -3.07 -16.81
CA GLY A 457 -42.15 -2.22 -17.63
C GLY A 457 -42.27 -2.68 -19.09
N SER A 458 -41.78 -1.87 -20.03
CA SER A 458 -41.66 -2.26 -21.44
C SER A 458 -40.52 -1.50 -22.13
N HIS A 459 -39.99 -2.10 -23.19
CA HIS A 459 -39.04 -1.45 -24.10
C HIS A 459 -39.74 -0.41 -24.99
N VAL A 460 -38.95 0.47 -25.63
CA VAL A 460 -39.03 0.80 -27.08
C VAL A 460 -37.70 1.47 -27.51
N GLU A 461 -37.44 1.57 -28.82
CA GLU A 461 -36.11 1.74 -29.43
C GLU A 461 -35.83 3.11 -30.08
N ALA A 462 -34.54 3.52 -30.02
CA ALA A 462 -33.70 4.08 -31.12
C ALA A 462 -33.97 5.44 -31.85
N LYS A 463 -32.87 5.93 -32.48
CA LYS A 463 -32.69 6.99 -33.52
C LYS A 463 -33.03 8.44 -33.14
N ALA A 464 -32.08 9.36 -32.88
CA ALA A 464 -30.96 9.90 -33.68
C ALA A 464 -31.37 10.79 -34.89
N HIS A 465 -30.75 11.99 -34.99
CA HIS A 465 -30.73 12.97 -36.12
C HIS A 465 -32.05 13.75 -36.39
N SER A 466 -32.07 15.02 -36.83
CA SER A 466 -31.05 16.11 -36.88
C SER A 466 -31.72 17.50 -37.09
N ASP A 467 -30.94 18.58 -36.93
CA ASP A 467 -31.07 19.94 -37.53
C ASP A 467 -32.33 20.81 -37.23
N GLY A 468 -32.30 22.12 -37.55
CA GLY A 468 -33.53 22.96 -37.60
C GLY A 468 -33.58 24.40 -37.04
N GLU A 469 -32.51 25.20 -37.11
CA GLU A 469 -32.46 26.66 -37.37
C GLU A 469 -33.53 27.72 -36.90
N HIS A 470 -33.02 28.90 -36.48
CA HIS A 470 -33.62 30.27 -36.57
C HIS A 470 -34.93 30.56 -35.76
N HIS A 471 -35.36 31.78 -35.36
CA HIS A 471 -34.95 33.21 -35.48
C HIS A 471 -35.76 34.03 -34.40
N ASP A 472 -35.64 35.34 -34.06
CA ASP A 472 -34.76 36.49 -34.41
C ASP A 472 -34.92 37.70 -33.42
N LYS A 473 -33.94 38.65 -33.38
CA LYS A 473 -34.02 40.10 -33.00
C LYS A 473 -34.61 40.56 -31.62
N ALA A 474 -34.42 41.79 -31.08
CA ALA A 474 -33.41 42.87 -31.25
C ALA A 474 -33.57 43.99 -30.17
N SER A 475 -32.59 44.92 -30.09
CA SER A 475 -32.60 46.26 -29.42
C SER A 475 -32.80 46.33 -27.88
N GLY A 476 -32.25 47.32 -27.14
CA GLY A 476 -31.30 48.39 -27.48
C GLY A 476 -31.64 49.73 -26.80
N ASP A 477 -30.65 50.49 -26.29
CA ASP A 477 -30.71 51.96 -26.08
C ASP A 477 -29.34 52.59 -25.74
N GLN A 478 -29.24 53.93 -25.70
CA GLN A 478 -27.99 54.71 -25.90
C GLN A 478 -27.83 55.93 -24.92
N HIS A 479 -26.86 56.82 -25.19
CA HIS A 479 -26.52 58.15 -24.57
C HIS A 479 -25.36 58.19 -23.54
N ASP A 480 -24.52 59.26 -23.44
CA ASP A 480 -24.04 60.28 -24.42
C ASP A 480 -22.88 61.14 -23.81
N HIS A 481 -22.40 62.16 -24.55
CA HIS A 481 -21.48 63.27 -24.16
C HIS A 481 -19.96 62.95 -24.09
N ASP A 482 -19.01 63.85 -24.39
CA ASP A 482 -19.08 65.25 -24.91
C ASP A 482 -17.89 65.57 -25.87
N LYS A 483 -17.84 66.80 -26.44
CA LYS A 483 -17.00 67.19 -27.59
C LYS A 483 -15.66 67.88 -27.29
N GLY A 484 -14.74 67.79 -28.26
CA GLY A 484 -13.56 68.67 -28.42
C GLY A 484 -13.23 68.92 -29.90
N HIS A 485 -12.73 70.11 -30.22
CA HIS A 485 -12.28 70.58 -31.56
C HIS A 485 -10.74 70.46 -31.67
N ALA A 486 -10.03 70.48 -32.81
CA ALA A 486 -10.28 70.30 -34.26
C ALA A 486 -8.94 69.75 -34.84
N ASP A 487 -8.67 69.45 -36.12
CA ASP A 487 -8.73 70.21 -37.38
C ASP A 487 -8.71 69.21 -38.57
N GLY A 488 -8.87 69.67 -39.82
CA GLY A 488 -9.11 68.78 -40.98
C GLY A 488 -7.95 68.58 -41.96
N GLU A 489 -7.75 67.33 -42.40
CA GLU A 489 -7.12 66.96 -43.67
C GLU A 489 -8.05 66.01 -44.45
N HIS A 490 -8.20 66.23 -45.75
CA HIS A 490 -9.05 65.42 -46.63
C HIS A 490 -8.22 64.33 -47.32
N HIS A 491 -8.56 63.07 -47.07
CA HIS A 491 -8.16 61.94 -47.91
C HIS A 491 -9.39 61.22 -48.46
N GLU A 492 -9.51 61.12 -49.79
CA GLU A 492 -10.52 60.31 -50.44
C GLU A 492 -10.19 58.83 -50.26
N GLY A 493 -10.99 58.12 -49.45
CA GLY A 493 -10.95 56.66 -49.38
C GLY A 493 -11.50 56.05 -50.68
N PRO A 494 -11.01 54.86 -51.10
CA PRO A 494 -11.50 54.21 -52.31
C PRO A 494 -12.99 53.88 -52.17
N SER A 495 -13.78 54.19 -53.21
CA SER A 495 -15.19 53.82 -53.27
C SER A 495 -15.35 52.30 -53.10
N LYS A 496 -16.11 51.88 -52.10
CA LYS A 496 -16.62 50.50 -52.04
C LYS A 496 -17.73 50.34 -53.08
N GLY A 497 -17.73 49.22 -53.79
CA GLY A 497 -18.82 48.88 -54.70
C GLY A 497 -20.07 48.39 -53.95
N VAL A 498 -21.12 48.09 -54.70
CA VAL A 498 -22.43 47.73 -54.10
C VAL A 498 -22.45 46.33 -53.50
N HIS A 499 -21.43 45.51 -53.75
CA HIS A 499 -21.23 44.19 -53.14
C HIS A 499 -20.21 44.22 -51.98
N GLY A 500 -19.74 45.42 -51.60
CA GLY A 500 -18.77 45.63 -50.52
C GLY A 500 -17.30 45.42 -50.92
N GLY A 501 -17.03 45.09 -52.20
CA GLY A 501 -15.70 44.97 -52.77
C GLY A 501 -15.04 46.32 -53.02
N LYS A 502 -13.77 46.28 -53.43
CA LYS A 502 -13.03 47.47 -53.86
C LYS A 502 -13.40 47.78 -55.31
N LEU A 503 -14.06 48.92 -55.55
CA LEU A 503 -14.40 49.38 -56.90
C LEU A 503 -13.23 50.16 -57.49
N PHE A 504 -12.85 49.78 -58.70
CA PHE A 504 -11.92 50.48 -59.58
C PHE A 504 -12.71 51.02 -60.78
N ASN A 505 -12.38 52.20 -61.29
CA ASN A 505 -12.98 52.77 -62.49
C ASN A 505 -11.88 53.34 -63.40
N GLU A 506 -11.95 53.04 -64.70
CA GLU A 506 -11.01 53.51 -65.72
C GLU A 506 -11.82 53.98 -66.94
N GLY A 507 -11.98 55.30 -67.07
CA GLY A 507 -12.89 55.90 -68.05
C GLY A 507 -14.36 55.58 -67.75
N ASP A 508 -15.07 55.08 -68.75
CA ASP A 508 -16.47 54.65 -68.64
C ASP A 508 -16.65 53.26 -67.97
N PHE A 509 -15.58 52.47 -67.89
CA PHE A 509 -15.59 51.08 -67.42
C PHE A 509 -15.24 50.96 -65.92
N GLY A 510 -15.95 50.11 -65.20
CA GLY A 510 -15.74 49.84 -63.78
C GLY A 510 -15.58 48.35 -63.47
N LEU A 511 -14.81 48.05 -62.43
CA LEU A 511 -14.56 46.69 -61.95
C LEU A 511 -14.58 46.68 -60.41
N GLU A 512 -15.46 45.89 -59.81
CA GLU A 512 -15.47 45.63 -58.36
C GLU A 512 -14.81 44.29 -58.09
N ALA A 513 -13.82 44.24 -57.19
CA ALA A 513 -13.15 43.01 -56.78
C ALA A 513 -13.29 42.77 -55.27
N LEU A 514 -13.62 41.54 -54.89
CA LEU A 514 -13.75 41.08 -53.50
C LEU A 514 -13.10 39.69 -53.36
N LEU A 515 -12.19 39.55 -52.39
CA LEU A 515 -11.75 38.23 -51.94
C LEU A 515 -12.79 37.72 -50.93
N ALA A 516 -13.39 36.56 -51.22
CA ALA A 516 -14.47 35.98 -50.42
C ALA A 516 -14.13 34.53 -50.02
N GLU A 517 -14.42 34.18 -48.77
CA GLU A 517 -14.31 32.81 -48.28
C GLU A 517 -15.65 32.09 -48.42
N GLU A 518 -15.81 31.29 -49.46
CA GLU A 518 -17.04 30.56 -49.74
C GLU A 518 -16.76 29.06 -49.66
N GLY A 519 -17.37 28.38 -48.68
CA GLY A 519 -17.04 26.98 -48.34
C GLY A 519 -15.71 26.79 -47.60
N GLY A 520 -15.07 27.87 -47.12
CA GLY A 520 -13.77 27.82 -46.44
C GLY A 520 -12.55 27.90 -47.36
N GLU A 521 -12.73 28.21 -48.65
CA GLU A 521 -11.65 28.50 -49.58
C GLU A 521 -11.68 29.98 -50.01
N PRO A 522 -10.60 30.77 -49.79
CA PRO A 522 -10.53 32.16 -50.26
C PRO A 522 -10.41 32.24 -51.79
N ARG A 523 -11.41 32.82 -52.44
CA ARG A 523 -11.54 32.96 -53.90
C ARG A 523 -11.83 34.41 -54.29
N LEU A 524 -11.35 34.84 -55.45
CA LEU A 524 -11.55 36.21 -55.92
C LEU A 524 -12.83 36.27 -56.78
N ARG A 525 -13.80 37.09 -56.37
CA ARG A 525 -15.02 37.40 -57.11
C ARG A 525 -14.93 38.82 -57.69
N ILE A 526 -15.40 38.97 -58.92
CA ILE A 526 -15.30 40.20 -59.73
C ILE A 526 -16.67 40.53 -60.35
N TRP A 527 -17.08 41.80 -60.29
CA TRP A 527 -18.23 42.34 -61.03
C TRP A 527 -17.76 43.44 -61.98
N LEU A 528 -18.45 43.61 -63.11
CA LEU A 528 -18.09 44.54 -64.19
C LEU A 528 -19.19 45.58 -64.41
N TYR A 529 -18.81 46.80 -64.81
CA TYR A 529 -19.72 47.93 -64.97
C TYR A 529 -19.39 48.77 -66.21
N ASP A 530 -20.41 49.36 -66.84
CA ASP A 530 -20.31 50.47 -67.80
C ASP A 530 -21.19 51.61 -67.28
N LYS A 531 -20.63 52.82 -67.13
CA LYS A 531 -21.35 54.03 -66.66
C LYS A 531 -22.14 53.80 -65.36
N GLY A 532 -21.55 53.04 -64.44
CA GLY A 532 -22.14 52.69 -63.15
C GLY A 532 -23.29 51.68 -63.20
N LYS A 533 -23.54 51.03 -64.36
CA LYS A 533 -24.54 49.96 -64.52
C LYS A 533 -23.86 48.61 -64.68
N PRO A 534 -24.38 47.52 -64.07
CA PRO A 534 -23.79 46.19 -64.22
C PRO A 534 -23.73 45.71 -65.67
N LEU A 535 -22.57 45.18 -66.06
CA LEU A 535 -22.37 44.43 -67.29
C LEU A 535 -22.60 42.92 -67.03
N ALA A 536 -22.95 42.18 -68.08
CA ALA A 536 -23.04 40.73 -67.97
C ALA A 536 -21.63 40.10 -67.90
N SER A 537 -21.48 39.05 -67.08
CA SER A 537 -20.22 38.34 -66.81
C SER A 537 -19.54 37.68 -68.03
N ASN A 538 -20.08 37.84 -69.24
CA ASN A 538 -19.54 37.36 -70.50
C ASN A 538 -19.07 38.48 -71.46
N THR A 539 -19.23 39.77 -71.14
CA THR A 539 -18.87 40.89 -72.06
C THR A 539 -17.38 41.22 -72.09
N ALA A 540 -16.59 40.70 -71.15
CA ALA A 540 -15.14 40.83 -71.11
C ALA A 540 -14.49 39.52 -70.65
N LYS A 541 -13.29 39.23 -71.13
CA LYS A 541 -12.49 38.09 -70.64
C LYS A 541 -11.55 38.59 -69.53
N VAL A 542 -11.78 38.13 -68.30
CA VAL A 542 -10.96 38.49 -67.14
C VAL A 542 -9.94 37.38 -66.83
N SER A 543 -8.73 37.78 -66.48
CA SER A 543 -7.66 36.94 -65.94
C SER A 543 -6.84 37.75 -64.96
N ALA A 544 -6.24 37.12 -63.93
CA ALA A 544 -5.43 37.84 -62.95
C ALA A 544 -4.14 37.09 -62.63
N THR A 545 -3.16 37.79 -62.05
CA THR A 545 -1.93 37.19 -61.52
C THR A 545 -1.68 37.69 -60.11
N VAL A 546 -1.70 36.78 -59.15
CA VAL A 546 -1.26 37.00 -57.77
C VAL A 546 0.27 36.94 -57.73
N THR A 547 0.92 37.98 -57.22
CA THR A 547 2.34 38.00 -56.89
C THR A 547 2.48 38.11 -55.37
N ARG A 548 2.99 37.07 -54.72
CA ARG A 548 3.25 37.06 -53.27
C ARG A 548 4.49 37.88 -52.94
N LEU A 549 4.58 38.45 -51.72
CA LEU A 549 5.79 39.16 -51.25
C LEU A 549 7.06 38.28 -51.22
N THR A 550 6.92 36.96 -51.32
CA THR A 550 8.02 35.98 -51.49
C THR A 550 8.51 35.83 -52.93
N GLY A 551 7.93 36.56 -53.90
CA GLY A 551 8.29 36.53 -55.32
C GLY A 551 7.59 35.45 -56.15
N GLU A 552 6.78 34.59 -55.53
CA GLU A 552 6.02 33.54 -56.21
C GLU A 552 4.81 34.13 -56.96
N LYS A 553 4.58 33.68 -58.20
CA LYS A 553 3.47 34.14 -59.05
C LYS A 553 2.48 33.02 -59.38
N GLN A 554 1.19 33.31 -59.25
CA GLN A 554 0.08 32.39 -59.50
C GLN A 554 -0.94 33.07 -60.43
N ALA A 555 -1.23 32.46 -61.57
CA ALA A 555 -2.30 32.91 -62.46
C ALA A 555 -3.67 32.46 -61.93
N LEU A 556 -4.70 33.31 -62.09
CA LEU A 556 -6.10 33.05 -61.79
C LEU A 556 -6.95 33.15 -63.06
N ASN A 557 -7.79 32.16 -63.29
CA ASN A 557 -8.74 32.06 -64.38
C ASN A 557 -10.16 32.16 -63.84
N PHE A 558 -11.02 32.93 -64.50
CA PHE A 558 -12.38 33.18 -64.01
C PHE A 558 -13.43 32.37 -64.78
N ALA A 559 -14.53 32.07 -64.10
CA ALA A 559 -15.74 31.52 -64.69
C ALA A 559 -16.95 32.40 -64.33
N PRO A 560 -17.95 32.56 -65.23
CA PRO A 560 -19.20 33.23 -64.89
C PRO A 560 -19.92 32.53 -63.73
N ASP A 561 -20.23 33.31 -62.69
CA ASP A 561 -21.04 32.91 -61.54
C ASP A 561 -22.14 33.96 -61.35
N LYS A 562 -23.31 33.66 -61.92
CA LYS A 562 -24.47 34.57 -61.99
C LYS A 562 -24.06 35.89 -62.68
N ASP A 563 -24.23 37.01 -61.99
CA ASP A 563 -23.85 38.38 -62.32
C ASP A 563 -22.35 38.69 -62.13
N SER A 564 -21.59 37.75 -61.58
CA SER A 564 -20.16 37.90 -61.25
C SER A 564 -19.23 36.96 -62.04
N LEU A 565 -17.93 37.10 -61.82
CA LEU A 565 -16.85 36.25 -62.29
C LEU A 565 -16.05 35.75 -61.09
N LEU A 566 -15.97 34.43 -60.90
CA LEU A 566 -15.31 33.79 -59.75
C LEU A 566 -14.03 33.05 -60.16
N SER A 567 -12.97 33.13 -59.35
CA SER A 567 -11.70 32.44 -59.62
C SER A 567 -11.81 30.92 -59.46
N ARG A 568 -11.28 30.18 -60.44
CA ARG A 568 -11.21 28.71 -60.41
C ARG A 568 -10.17 28.21 -59.42
N GLU A 569 -9.07 28.94 -59.30
CA GLU A 569 -7.99 28.70 -58.36
C GLU A 569 -8.27 29.44 -57.03
N VAL A 570 -7.81 28.83 -55.93
CA VAL A 570 -7.87 29.38 -54.55
C VAL A 570 -6.67 30.29 -54.32
N VAL A 571 -6.81 31.31 -53.48
CA VAL A 571 -5.74 32.23 -53.07
C VAL A 571 -5.38 31.99 -51.59
N PRO A 572 -4.65 30.91 -51.25
CA PRO A 572 -4.41 30.49 -49.87
C PRO A 572 -3.52 31.46 -49.07
N GLU A 573 -3.66 31.42 -47.74
CA GLU A 573 -2.79 32.08 -46.75
C GLU A 573 -1.28 31.96 -47.13
N PRO A 574 -0.46 33.00 -46.90
CA PRO A 574 -0.77 34.28 -46.25
C PRO A 574 -1.36 35.34 -47.21
N HIS A 575 -2.19 36.23 -46.65
CA HIS A 575 -2.92 37.29 -47.37
C HIS A 575 -2.07 38.55 -47.71
N ALA A 576 -0.77 38.34 -47.98
CA ALA A 576 0.18 39.40 -48.33
C ALA A 576 0.66 39.26 -49.79
N PHE A 577 -0.06 39.91 -50.71
CA PHE A 577 0.13 39.81 -52.15
C PHE A 577 -0.39 41.04 -52.93
N GLU A 578 0.11 41.17 -54.15
CA GLU A 578 -0.41 42.05 -55.20
C GLU A 578 -1.17 41.19 -56.22
N ILE A 579 -2.43 41.53 -56.53
CA ILE A 579 -3.18 40.91 -57.63
C ILE A 579 -3.30 41.92 -58.77
N SER A 580 -2.60 41.66 -59.88
CA SER A 580 -2.84 42.37 -61.15
C SER A 580 -3.98 41.70 -61.91
N ILE A 581 -5.06 42.43 -62.19
CA ILE A 581 -6.28 41.97 -62.86
C ILE A 581 -6.33 42.59 -64.26
N VAL A 582 -6.51 41.75 -65.28
CA VAL A 582 -6.63 42.13 -66.69
C VAL A 582 -8.07 41.89 -67.13
N ALA A 583 -8.76 42.92 -67.59
CA ALA A 583 -10.12 42.83 -68.14
C ALA A 583 -10.12 43.17 -69.63
N GLN A 584 -10.10 42.15 -70.50
CA GLN A 584 -10.11 42.33 -71.95
C GLN A 584 -11.55 42.52 -72.44
N THR A 585 -11.92 43.74 -72.80
CA THR A 585 -13.18 44.04 -73.50
C THR A 585 -13.03 43.83 -75.01
N ALA A 586 -14.12 43.99 -75.76
CA ALA A 586 -14.14 43.90 -77.23
C ALA A 586 -13.34 45.01 -77.94
N ASN A 587 -13.09 46.14 -77.26
CA ASN A 587 -12.39 47.29 -77.84
C ASN A 587 -10.96 47.42 -77.31
N GLU A 588 -10.76 47.30 -75.99
CA GLU A 588 -9.46 47.49 -75.33
C GLU A 588 -9.32 46.71 -74.00
N PRO A 589 -8.10 46.44 -73.52
CA PRO A 589 -7.84 45.84 -72.21
C PRO A 589 -7.67 46.89 -71.10
N PHE A 590 -8.35 46.69 -69.98
CA PHE A 590 -8.20 47.47 -68.75
C PHE A 590 -7.35 46.73 -67.71
N MET A 591 -6.61 47.47 -66.89
CA MET A 591 -5.56 46.94 -65.99
C MET A 591 -5.71 47.47 -64.57
N PHE A 592 -6.10 46.59 -63.63
CA PHE A 592 -6.33 46.96 -62.23
C PHE A 592 -5.34 46.24 -61.30
N VAL A 593 -5.08 46.83 -60.13
CA VAL A 593 -4.13 46.29 -59.15
C VAL A 593 -4.74 46.33 -57.74
N LEU A 594 -4.88 45.15 -57.13
CA LEU A 594 -5.41 44.96 -55.78
C LEU A 594 -4.29 44.49 -54.84
N ASN A 595 -3.87 45.37 -53.94
CA ASN A 595 -2.87 45.06 -52.91
C ASN A 595 -3.56 44.71 -51.60
N GLN A 596 -3.07 43.66 -50.94
CA GLN A 596 -3.40 43.28 -49.57
C GLN A 596 -2.08 42.87 -48.89
N GLU A 597 -1.77 43.40 -47.71
CA GLU A 597 -0.47 43.22 -47.02
C GLU A 597 -0.60 42.52 -45.66
N GLU A 598 -1.64 41.71 -45.51
CA GLU A 598 -2.10 41.20 -44.23
C GLU A 598 -1.19 40.07 -43.71
N GLY A 599 -0.64 40.24 -42.50
CA GLY A 599 0.33 39.34 -41.88
C GLY A 599 1.82 39.70 -42.09
N LYS A 600 2.11 40.84 -42.73
CA LYS A 600 3.45 41.44 -42.86
C LYS A 600 3.82 42.22 -41.59
N VAL A 601 5.01 42.00 -41.05
CA VAL A 601 5.59 42.78 -39.93
C VAL A 601 6.70 43.65 -40.47
N GLU A 602 6.47 44.96 -40.58
CA GLU A 602 7.46 45.91 -41.11
C GLU A 602 8.57 46.18 -40.09
N LEU A 603 9.81 45.87 -40.47
CA LEU A 603 11.02 46.07 -39.67
C LEU A 603 12.20 46.38 -40.59
N SER A 604 12.73 47.60 -40.50
CA SER A 604 13.97 47.97 -41.20
C SER A 604 15.16 47.15 -40.66
N ASP A 605 16.16 46.88 -41.49
CA ASP A 605 17.30 46.04 -41.09
C ASP A 605 18.11 46.65 -39.91
N ALA A 606 17.98 47.96 -39.67
CA ALA A 606 18.48 48.63 -38.46
C ALA A 606 17.69 48.24 -37.19
N GLN A 607 16.35 48.19 -37.26
CA GLN A 607 15.50 47.71 -36.16
C GLN A 607 15.71 46.21 -35.90
N ILE A 608 15.83 45.39 -36.96
CA ILE A 608 16.12 43.95 -36.85
C ILE A 608 17.41 43.73 -36.05
N LYS A 609 18.46 44.50 -36.37
CA LYS A 609 19.75 44.43 -35.67
C LYS A 609 19.69 44.96 -34.24
N ALA A 610 18.93 46.04 -33.97
CA ALA A 610 18.74 46.58 -32.63
C ALA A 610 17.94 45.63 -31.72
N ALA A 611 16.95 44.94 -32.28
CA ALA A 611 16.14 43.92 -31.60
C ALA A 611 16.89 42.58 -31.37
N SER A 612 18.16 42.49 -31.75
CA SER A 612 18.98 41.26 -31.70
C SER A 612 18.39 40.06 -32.47
N ILE A 613 17.54 40.32 -33.48
CA ILE A 613 16.91 39.27 -34.28
C ILE A 613 17.96 38.70 -35.24
N SER A 614 18.23 37.40 -35.12
CA SER A 614 19.15 36.68 -36.00
C SER A 614 18.40 36.05 -37.16
N ILE A 615 19.07 35.93 -38.30
CA ILE A 615 18.54 35.27 -39.50
C ILE A 615 19.38 34.02 -39.76
N ASP A 616 18.73 32.87 -39.88
CA ASP A 616 19.33 31.60 -40.35
C ASP A 616 18.62 31.15 -41.63
N THR A 617 19.17 30.15 -42.33
CA THR A 617 18.62 29.61 -43.58
C THR A 617 18.08 28.20 -43.36
N ALA A 618 16.84 27.96 -43.80
CA ALA A 618 16.19 26.65 -43.68
C ALA A 618 16.92 25.63 -44.54
N GLY A 619 17.44 24.55 -43.95
CA GLY A 619 18.34 23.64 -44.65
C GLY A 619 18.49 22.28 -44.00
N ALA A 620 19.22 21.39 -44.67
CA ALA A 620 19.34 20.00 -44.26
C ALA A 620 20.19 19.86 -42.99
N ALA A 621 19.76 19.02 -42.05
CA ALA A 621 20.51 18.70 -40.84
C ALA A 621 20.22 17.27 -40.35
N ARG A 622 21.20 16.70 -39.64
CA ARG A 622 21.11 15.38 -39.03
C ARG A 622 20.55 15.47 -37.61
N ILE A 623 19.25 15.24 -37.46
CA ILE A 623 18.56 15.32 -36.17
C ILE A 623 18.81 14.03 -35.38
N LYS A 624 19.16 14.19 -34.09
CA LYS A 624 19.37 13.08 -33.14
C LYS A 624 18.32 13.12 -32.03
N SER A 625 17.24 12.37 -32.19
CA SER A 625 16.14 12.32 -31.22
C SER A 625 16.55 11.54 -29.98
N ALA A 626 16.76 12.24 -28.86
CA ALA A 626 17.02 11.65 -27.55
C ALA A 626 15.75 11.64 -26.68
N LEU A 627 15.39 10.47 -26.17
CA LEU A 627 14.26 10.29 -25.24
C LEU A 627 14.79 10.37 -23.80
N GLN A 628 14.36 11.37 -23.03
CA GLN A 628 14.67 11.46 -21.60
C GLN A 628 13.61 10.72 -20.77
N LEU A 629 14.08 9.83 -19.89
CA LEU A 629 13.23 9.01 -19.00
C LEU A 629 13.71 9.12 -17.54
N PRO A 630 12.79 9.25 -16.57
CA PRO A 630 13.14 9.29 -15.15
C PRO A 630 13.44 7.88 -14.62
N GLY A 631 14.45 7.79 -13.77
CA GLY A 631 14.86 6.55 -13.11
C GLY A 631 15.49 6.75 -11.74
N GLU A 632 15.88 5.64 -11.13
CA GLU A 632 16.47 5.56 -9.81
C GLU A 632 17.60 4.52 -9.80
N ILE A 633 18.71 4.82 -9.14
CA ILE A 633 19.76 3.83 -8.89
C ILE A 633 19.25 2.82 -7.86
N ARG A 634 19.31 1.54 -8.20
CA ARG A 634 18.94 0.40 -7.36
C ARG A 634 20.14 -0.53 -7.17
N LEU A 635 20.07 -1.36 -6.13
CA LEU A 635 21.01 -2.47 -5.95
C LEU A 635 20.93 -3.39 -7.17
N ASN A 636 22.07 -3.95 -7.57
CA ASN A 636 22.10 -5.03 -8.53
C ASN A 636 21.70 -6.32 -7.81
N GLU A 637 20.48 -6.80 -8.04
CA GLU A 637 19.94 -7.98 -7.32
C GLU A 637 20.79 -9.23 -7.62
N ASP A 638 21.30 -9.38 -8.85
CA ASP A 638 22.19 -10.49 -9.26
C ASP A 638 23.55 -10.47 -8.55
N ARG A 639 23.93 -9.34 -7.92
CA ARG A 639 25.15 -9.16 -7.11
C ARG A 639 24.85 -8.94 -5.63
N THR A 640 23.63 -9.27 -5.20
CA THR A 640 23.16 -9.14 -3.82
C THR A 640 22.81 -10.52 -3.26
N SER A 641 23.13 -10.75 -1.98
CA SER A 641 22.85 -12.02 -1.31
C SER A 641 22.37 -11.78 0.12
N HIS A 642 21.19 -12.31 0.43
CA HIS A 642 20.71 -12.46 1.79
C HIS A 642 21.43 -13.66 2.42
N VAL A 643 22.21 -13.39 3.46
CA VAL A 643 23.01 -14.40 4.15
C VAL A 643 22.18 -14.95 5.31
N VAL A 644 21.66 -16.17 5.11
CA VAL A 644 20.88 -16.93 6.10
C VAL A 644 21.76 -17.96 6.84
N PRO A 645 21.51 -18.25 8.13
CA PRO A 645 22.20 -19.34 8.81
C PRO A 645 21.63 -20.69 8.38
N ARG A 646 22.46 -21.72 8.24
CA ARG A 646 22.03 -23.06 7.76
C ARG A 646 21.48 -23.98 8.84
N ILE A 647 21.51 -23.53 10.10
CA ILE A 647 21.13 -24.26 11.30
C ILE A 647 20.69 -23.28 12.39
N ALA A 648 19.65 -23.62 13.15
CA ALA A 648 19.11 -22.76 14.20
C ALA A 648 20.06 -22.66 15.41
N GLY A 649 20.02 -21.53 16.13
CA GLY A 649 20.85 -21.32 17.33
C GLY A 649 20.76 -19.91 17.91
N VAL A 650 21.59 -19.62 18.91
CA VAL A 650 21.66 -18.32 19.60
C VAL A 650 22.95 -17.59 19.20
N VAL A 651 22.87 -16.29 18.94
CA VAL A 651 24.02 -15.48 18.51
C VAL A 651 25.04 -15.29 19.64
N GLU A 652 26.22 -15.88 19.47
CA GLU A 652 27.38 -15.80 20.38
C GLU A 652 28.17 -14.49 20.16
N SER A 653 28.30 -14.04 18.91
CA SER A 653 28.90 -12.74 18.59
C SER A 653 28.51 -12.26 17.19
N VAL A 654 28.53 -10.93 16.99
CA VAL A 654 28.30 -10.28 15.70
C VAL A 654 29.56 -9.49 15.37
N GLN A 655 30.28 -9.89 14.32
CA GLN A 655 31.59 -9.34 13.95
C GLN A 655 31.50 -8.32 12.79
N ALA A 656 30.45 -8.44 11.96
CA ALA A 656 30.20 -7.50 10.86
C ALA A 656 29.20 -6.40 11.27
N SER A 657 29.50 -5.18 10.85
CA SER A 657 28.69 -3.98 11.06
C SER A 657 27.99 -3.51 9.78
N LEU A 658 26.91 -2.74 9.93
CA LEU A 658 26.23 -2.07 8.82
C LEU A 658 27.20 -1.13 8.08
N GLY A 659 27.22 -1.16 6.75
CA GLY A 659 28.14 -0.36 5.95
C GLY A 659 29.60 -0.83 5.97
N GLN A 660 29.92 -2.00 6.55
CA GLN A 660 31.26 -2.57 6.54
C GLN A 660 31.54 -3.30 5.21
N ALA A 661 32.73 -3.10 4.65
CA ALA A 661 33.25 -3.92 3.57
C ALA A 661 33.77 -5.26 4.12
N VAL A 662 33.32 -6.36 3.53
CA VAL A 662 33.61 -7.74 3.96
C VAL A 662 34.18 -8.54 2.80
N LYS A 663 35.12 -9.45 3.10
CA LYS A 663 35.73 -10.35 2.11
C LYS A 663 35.05 -11.73 2.11
N LYS A 664 35.09 -12.43 0.97
CA LYS A 664 34.60 -13.80 0.81
C LYS A 664 35.19 -14.71 1.90
N GLY A 665 34.32 -15.42 2.61
CA GLY A 665 34.69 -16.31 3.71
C GLY A 665 35.01 -15.62 5.04
N GLN A 666 35.01 -14.28 5.12
CA GLN A 666 35.11 -13.54 6.39
C GLN A 666 33.91 -13.87 7.29
N VAL A 667 34.16 -14.05 8.58
CA VAL A 667 33.10 -14.29 9.58
C VAL A 667 32.30 -13.00 9.78
N LEU A 668 30.98 -13.10 9.65
CA LEU A 668 30.01 -12.03 9.88
C LEU A 668 29.42 -12.13 11.29
N ALA A 669 29.10 -13.36 11.72
CA ALA A 669 28.57 -13.65 13.04
C ALA A 669 28.91 -15.09 13.46
N VAL A 670 28.80 -15.35 14.75
CA VAL A 670 28.97 -16.67 15.36
C VAL A 670 27.68 -17.03 16.09
N ILE A 671 27.20 -18.25 15.88
CA ILE A 671 25.94 -18.77 16.41
C ILE A 671 26.24 -20.08 17.17
N ALA A 672 25.85 -20.13 18.44
CA ALA A 672 25.85 -21.35 19.25
C ALA A 672 24.61 -22.19 18.89
N SER A 673 24.84 -23.30 18.18
CA SER A 673 23.80 -24.20 17.69
C SER A 673 23.93 -25.60 18.33
N PRO A 674 22.87 -26.14 18.96
CA PRO A 674 22.84 -27.54 19.39
C PRO A 674 23.03 -28.52 18.22
N ALA A 675 22.43 -28.24 17.06
CA ALA A 675 22.54 -29.07 15.87
C ALA A 675 23.98 -29.17 15.35
N ALA A 676 24.75 -28.09 15.37
CA ALA A 676 26.20 -28.14 15.07
C ALA A 676 26.95 -29.12 15.98
N SER A 677 26.58 -29.15 17.27
CA SER A 677 27.23 -30.01 18.27
C SER A 677 26.92 -31.49 18.06
N GLU A 678 25.67 -31.80 17.70
CA GLU A 678 25.22 -33.15 17.41
C GLU A 678 25.92 -33.71 16.17
N GLN A 679 25.92 -32.97 15.05
CA GLN A 679 26.53 -33.41 13.79
C GLN A 679 28.05 -33.60 13.90
N ARG A 680 28.75 -32.75 14.68
CA ARG A 680 30.18 -32.96 14.96
C ARG A 680 30.44 -34.15 15.90
N SER A 681 29.56 -34.39 16.88
CA SER A 681 29.62 -35.60 17.72
C SER A 681 29.37 -36.88 16.93
N GLU A 682 28.48 -36.86 15.93
CA GLU A 682 28.26 -37.99 15.01
C GLU A 682 29.55 -38.32 14.24
N LEU A 683 30.19 -37.31 13.61
CA LEU A 683 31.47 -37.51 12.91
C LEU A 683 32.58 -38.02 13.85
N GLN A 684 32.73 -37.42 15.03
CA GLN A 684 33.74 -37.85 16.01
C GLN A 684 33.51 -39.31 16.43
N THR A 685 32.26 -39.74 16.59
CA THR A 685 31.88 -41.12 16.91
C THR A 685 32.19 -42.06 15.74
N ALA A 686 31.84 -41.69 14.51
CA ALA A 686 32.15 -42.45 13.30
C ALA A 686 33.67 -42.62 13.11
N GLN A 687 34.47 -41.58 13.32
CA GLN A 687 35.93 -41.64 13.26
C GLN A 687 36.54 -42.60 14.28
N LYS A 688 36.02 -42.64 15.51
CA LYS A 688 36.48 -43.59 16.54
C LYS A 688 36.08 -45.03 16.21
N ARG A 689 34.89 -45.25 15.63
CA ARG A 689 34.48 -46.56 15.10
C ARG A 689 35.37 -47.01 13.94
N LEU A 690 35.70 -46.12 13.01
CA LEU A 690 36.61 -46.41 11.88
C LEU A 690 38.02 -46.78 12.36
N ALA A 691 38.56 -46.07 13.36
CA ALA A 691 39.85 -46.41 13.95
C ALA A 691 39.87 -47.82 14.57
N LEU A 692 38.80 -48.20 15.29
CA LEU A 692 38.64 -49.53 15.87
C LEU A 692 38.47 -50.61 14.79
N ALA A 693 37.59 -50.39 13.81
CA ALA A 693 37.34 -51.35 12.73
C ALA A 693 38.60 -51.59 11.89
N LYS A 694 39.41 -50.55 11.63
CA LYS A 694 40.67 -50.67 10.90
C LYS A 694 41.70 -51.52 11.66
N THR A 695 41.91 -51.28 12.95
CA THR A 695 42.87 -52.08 13.73
C THR A 695 42.39 -53.52 13.95
N THR A 696 41.07 -53.75 14.04
CA THR A 696 40.49 -55.09 14.02
C THR A 696 40.74 -55.80 12.68
N PHE A 697 40.46 -55.16 11.55
CA PHE A 697 40.71 -55.72 10.23
C PHE A 697 42.20 -56.05 9.99
N GLU A 698 43.10 -55.14 10.35
CA GLU A 698 44.56 -55.37 10.25
C GLU A 698 45.02 -56.54 11.13
N ARG A 699 44.37 -56.76 12.28
CA ARG A 699 44.62 -57.92 13.16
C ARG A 699 44.09 -59.22 12.57
N GLU A 700 42.81 -59.28 12.18
CA GLU A 700 42.20 -60.50 11.66
C GLU A 700 42.79 -60.92 10.32
N LYS A 701 43.13 -59.97 9.44
CA LYS A 701 43.85 -60.24 8.21
C LYS A 701 45.16 -60.98 8.47
N ARG A 702 45.98 -60.50 9.41
CA ARG A 702 47.25 -61.14 9.77
C ARG A 702 47.06 -62.52 10.37
N LEU A 703 46.02 -62.73 11.18
CA LEU A 703 45.70 -64.05 11.76
C LEU A 703 45.21 -65.03 10.67
N TRP A 704 44.45 -64.57 9.69
CA TRP A 704 43.98 -65.37 8.56
C TRP A 704 45.11 -65.73 7.58
N GLU A 705 45.97 -64.77 7.24
CA GLU A 705 47.22 -65.01 6.48
C GLU A 705 48.15 -66.03 7.19
N GLN A 706 48.12 -66.06 8.52
CA GLN A 706 48.83 -67.04 9.35
C GLN A 706 48.05 -68.36 9.58
N LYS A 707 46.84 -68.50 9.03
CA LYS A 707 45.91 -69.64 9.18
C LYS A 707 45.49 -69.94 10.62
N ILE A 708 45.35 -68.89 11.44
CA ILE A 708 44.98 -68.96 12.86
C ILE A 708 43.49 -68.64 13.08
N SER A 709 42.92 -67.68 12.35
CA SER A 709 41.49 -67.32 12.39
C SER A 709 40.73 -67.84 11.17
N ALA A 710 39.40 -67.89 11.25
CA ALA A 710 38.57 -68.32 10.13
C ALA A 710 38.44 -67.21 9.07
N GLU A 711 38.22 -67.60 7.82
CA GLU A 711 37.97 -66.66 6.71
C GLU A 711 36.72 -65.78 6.97
N GLN A 712 35.72 -66.34 7.67
CA GLN A 712 34.54 -65.60 8.12
C GLN A 712 34.91 -64.43 9.05
N ASP A 713 35.86 -64.58 9.97
CA ASP A 713 36.26 -63.53 10.91
C ASP A 713 36.93 -62.36 10.16
N TYR A 714 37.79 -62.69 9.19
CA TYR A 714 38.44 -61.72 8.30
C TYR A 714 37.42 -60.97 7.41
N LEU A 715 36.48 -61.69 6.80
CA LEU A 715 35.42 -61.08 5.99
C LEU A 715 34.48 -60.20 6.82
N GLN A 716 34.11 -60.62 8.03
CA GLN A 716 33.28 -59.84 8.95
C GLN A 716 34.01 -58.58 9.44
N ALA A 717 35.31 -58.65 9.72
CA ALA A 717 36.13 -57.48 10.03
C ALA A 717 36.24 -56.52 8.82
N GLY A 718 36.30 -57.06 7.59
CA GLY A 718 36.27 -56.28 6.35
C GLY A 718 34.95 -55.55 6.12
N GLN A 719 33.82 -56.21 6.40
CA GLN A 719 32.50 -55.58 6.38
C GLN A 719 32.41 -54.44 7.41
N ALA A 720 32.81 -54.68 8.66
CA ALA A 720 32.79 -53.66 9.71
C ALA A 720 33.68 -52.45 9.39
N LEU A 721 34.81 -52.67 8.69
CA LEU A 721 35.65 -51.60 8.18
C LEU A 721 34.95 -50.78 7.09
N ASN A 722 34.31 -51.41 6.11
CA ASN A 722 33.54 -50.71 5.07
C ASN A 722 32.36 -49.91 5.67
N GLU A 723 31.59 -50.51 6.58
CA GLU A 723 30.48 -49.83 7.27
C GLU A 723 30.97 -48.59 8.03
N ALA A 724 32.10 -48.67 8.72
CA ALA A 724 32.68 -47.54 9.44
C ALA A 724 33.26 -46.46 8.49
N GLN A 725 33.78 -46.82 7.31
CA GLN A 725 34.18 -45.87 6.28
C GLN A 725 32.97 -45.11 5.71
N VAL A 726 31.90 -45.83 5.37
CA VAL A 726 30.64 -45.23 4.89
C VAL A 726 30.02 -44.32 5.96
N ALA A 727 30.05 -44.71 7.23
CA ALA A 727 29.58 -43.86 8.33
C ALA A 727 30.37 -42.54 8.45
N VAL A 728 31.69 -42.57 8.28
CA VAL A 728 32.52 -41.35 8.28
C VAL A 728 32.23 -40.48 7.05
N ALA A 729 32.12 -41.07 5.86
CA ALA A 729 31.79 -40.33 4.64
C ALA A 729 30.41 -39.64 4.74
N ASN A 730 29.39 -40.37 5.22
CA ASN A 730 28.05 -39.82 5.44
C ASN A 730 28.05 -38.66 6.45
N ALA A 731 28.76 -38.80 7.58
CA ALA A 731 28.87 -37.73 8.57
C ALA A 731 29.63 -36.50 8.03
N GLN A 732 30.67 -36.68 7.22
CA GLN A 732 31.36 -35.59 6.53
C GLN A 732 30.45 -34.88 5.52
N GLN A 733 29.62 -35.62 4.78
CA GLN A 733 28.69 -35.08 3.79
C GLN A 733 27.51 -34.32 4.43
N LYS A 734 27.00 -34.80 5.58
CA LYS A 734 26.04 -34.05 6.41
C LYS A 734 26.61 -32.70 6.85
N LEU A 735 27.82 -32.71 7.42
CA LEU A 735 28.50 -31.49 7.90
C LEU A 735 28.73 -30.49 6.76
N SER A 736 29.20 -30.92 5.59
CA SER A 736 29.46 -30.02 4.47
C SER A 736 28.18 -29.43 3.85
N ALA A 737 27.08 -30.18 3.79
CA ALA A 737 25.78 -29.67 3.35
C ALA A 737 25.25 -28.53 4.25
N LEU A 738 25.46 -28.65 5.57
CA LEU A 738 25.14 -27.63 6.57
C LEU A 738 26.18 -26.50 6.64
N GLY A 739 27.26 -26.55 5.84
CA GLY A 739 28.33 -25.55 5.86
C GLY A 739 29.23 -25.60 7.10
N LEU A 740 29.21 -26.69 7.87
CA LEU A 740 30.00 -26.88 9.07
C LEU A 740 31.40 -27.41 8.73
N SER A 741 32.44 -26.78 9.30
CA SER A 741 33.80 -27.32 9.26
C SER A 741 33.99 -28.44 10.29
N ALA A 742 34.76 -29.47 9.92
CA ALA A 742 35.21 -30.51 10.85
C ALA A 742 36.23 -30.01 11.89
N GLY A 743 36.89 -28.87 11.62
CA GLY A 743 37.75 -28.16 12.56
C GLY A 743 37.26 -26.73 12.79
N SER A 744 36.79 -26.45 14.01
CA SER A 744 36.51 -25.11 14.52
C SER A 744 37.08 -25.00 15.93
N SER A 745 38.04 -24.10 16.14
CA SER A 745 38.87 -24.03 17.35
C SER A 745 38.16 -23.55 18.64
N GLY A 746 36.82 -23.50 18.63
CA GLY A 746 35.98 -22.88 19.66
C GLY A 746 34.77 -23.71 20.11
N GLY A 747 34.83 -25.04 19.98
CA GLY A 747 33.79 -25.95 20.51
C GLY A 747 32.89 -26.58 19.45
N LEU A 748 32.17 -27.64 19.85
CA LEU A 748 31.33 -28.46 18.95
C LEU A 748 30.09 -27.71 18.45
N ASN A 749 29.46 -26.91 19.31
CA ASN A 749 28.24 -26.15 19.04
C ASN A 749 28.45 -24.88 18.18
N ARG A 750 29.69 -24.51 17.84
CA ARG A 750 29.99 -23.22 17.20
C ARG A 750 29.77 -23.25 15.68
N PHE A 751 28.79 -22.49 15.20
CA PHE A 751 28.56 -22.22 13.78
C PHE A 751 29.07 -20.81 13.44
N GLU A 752 29.78 -20.67 12.31
CA GLU A 752 30.39 -19.41 11.90
C GLU A 752 29.79 -18.97 10.57
N LEU A 753 28.91 -17.96 10.62
CA LEU A 753 28.26 -17.41 9.44
C LEU A 753 29.25 -16.52 8.69
N ARG A 754 29.42 -16.76 7.38
CA ARG A 754 30.50 -16.17 6.57
C ARG A 754 29.97 -15.52 5.29
N ALA A 755 30.67 -14.48 4.82
CA ALA A 755 30.31 -13.76 3.60
C ALA A 755 30.47 -14.64 2.34
N PRO A 756 29.49 -14.66 1.41
CA PRO A 756 29.54 -15.49 0.21
C PRO A 756 30.51 -14.97 -0.87
N PHE A 757 30.75 -13.65 -0.89
CA PHE A 757 31.64 -12.94 -1.82
C PHE A 757 32.21 -11.67 -1.17
N ASP A 758 33.10 -10.97 -1.87
CA ASP A 758 33.60 -9.64 -1.48
C ASP A 758 32.52 -8.58 -1.74
N GLY A 759 32.11 -7.80 -0.73
CA GLY A 759 31.01 -6.84 -0.87
C GLY A 759 30.80 -5.95 0.36
N LEU A 760 29.71 -5.17 0.36
CA LEU A 760 29.32 -4.29 1.47
C LEU A 760 28.10 -4.88 2.21
N VAL A 761 28.10 -4.82 3.54
CA VAL A 761 26.92 -5.13 4.37
C VAL A 761 25.91 -3.99 4.23
N ILE A 762 24.84 -4.22 3.47
CA ILE A 762 23.76 -3.24 3.23
C ILE A 762 22.73 -3.25 4.36
N GLU A 763 22.47 -4.43 4.96
CA GLU A 763 21.50 -4.61 6.05
C GLU A 763 22.04 -5.57 7.09
N LYS A 764 21.58 -5.42 8.35
CA LYS A 764 21.90 -6.31 9.47
C LYS A 764 20.70 -6.49 10.40
N HIS A 765 20.13 -7.68 10.40
CA HIS A 765 19.03 -8.09 11.27
C HIS A 765 19.57 -9.12 12.29
N LEU A 766 20.54 -8.69 13.11
CA LEU A 766 21.23 -9.56 14.06
C LEU A 766 21.84 -8.85 15.26
N SER A 767 21.49 -9.34 16.45
CA SER A 767 21.89 -8.85 17.77
C SER A 767 22.54 -9.95 18.61
N LEU A 768 23.37 -9.56 19.58
CA LEU A 768 23.98 -10.49 20.54
C LEU A 768 22.92 -11.14 21.43
N GLY A 769 22.96 -12.46 21.61
CA GLY A 769 21.98 -13.21 22.41
C GLY A 769 20.63 -13.45 21.73
N GLU A 770 20.45 -13.01 20.50
CA GLU A 770 19.24 -13.26 19.69
C GLU A 770 19.16 -14.73 19.26
N ALA A 771 17.95 -15.29 19.19
CA ALA A 771 17.72 -16.66 18.73
C ALA A 771 17.24 -16.66 17.26
N VAL A 772 17.98 -17.32 16.37
CA VAL A 772 17.75 -17.28 14.92
C VAL A 772 17.45 -18.67 14.33
N LYS A 773 16.67 -18.66 13.25
CA LYS A 773 16.20 -19.82 12.50
C LYS A 773 16.88 -19.91 11.12
N GLU A 774 16.71 -21.06 10.49
CA GLU A 774 17.40 -21.52 9.26
C GLU A 774 16.97 -20.78 7.98
N ASP A 775 15.94 -19.93 8.10
CA ASP A 775 15.32 -19.09 7.09
C ASP A 775 15.56 -17.57 7.33
N ALA A 776 16.18 -17.19 8.46
CA ALA A 776 16.30 -15.78 8.85
C ALA A 776 17.34 -15.01 8.03
N ALA A 777 16.91 -13.93 7.34
CA ALA A 777 17.76 -13.04 6.55
C ALA A 777 18.58 -12.06 7.44
N VAL A 778 19.58 -12.60 8.14
CA VAL A 778 20.32 -11.90 9.20
C VAL A 778 21.33 -10.86 8.71
N PHE A 779 21.82 -10.97 7.47
CA PHE A 779 22.56 -9.91 6.77
C PHE A 779 22.14 -9.85 5.29
N THR A 780 22.18 -8.67 4.69
CA THR A 780 22.16 -8.50 3.23
C THR A 780 23.51 -7.93 2.78
N VAL A 781 24.22 -8.67 1.92
CA VAL A 781 25.54 -8.28 1.38
C VAL A 781 25.43 -8.03 -0.12
N SER A 782 25.97 -6.91 -0.62
CA SER A 782 25.89 -6.52 -2.02
C SER A 782 27.23 -6.00 -2.54
N ASP A 783 27.61 -6.39 -3.75
CA ASP A 783 28.75 -5.77 -4.45
C ASP A 783 28.31 -4.51 -5.20
N LEU A 784 28.54 -3.35 -4.56
CA LEU A 784 28.21 -2.03 -5.10
C LEU A 784 29.13 -1.57 -6.25
N GLY A 785 30.14 -2.36 -6.65
CA GLY A 785 30.99 -2.07 -7.81
C GLY A 785 30.24 -2.06 -9.15
N GLN A 786 29.02 -2.61 -9.17
CA GLN A 786 28.08 -2.49 -10.28
C GLN A 786 26.65 -2.35 -9.75
N VAL A 787 25.94 -1.32 -10.19
CA VAL A 787 24.55 -1.01 -9.77
C VAL A 787 23.61 -1.06 -10.98
N TRP A 788 22.31 -0.98 -10.74
CA TRP A 788 21.32 -0.80 -11.80
C TRP A 788 20.75 0.63 -11.77
N ALA A 789 20.50 1.21 -12.93
CA ALA A 789 19.51 2.28 -13.07
C ALA A 789 18.20 1.62 -13.50
N GLU A 790 17.16 1.72 -12.67
CA GLU A 790 15.81 1.30 -13.03
C GLU A 790 15.03 2.50 -13.59
N ILE A 791 14.43 2.33 -14.76
CA ILE A 791 13.84 3.39 -15.58
C ILE A 791 12.35 3.13 -15.75
N ASN A 792 11.53 4.17 -15.61
CA ASN A 792 10.09 4.10 -15.84
C ASN A 792 9.75 4.60 -17.25
N ILE A 793 9.25 3.70 -18.10
CA ILE A 793 8.93 3.97 -19.51
C ILE A 793 7.41 4.11 -19.68
N PRO A 794 6.87 5.24 -20.17
CA PRO A 794 5.46 5.36 -20.51
C PRO A 794 5.06 4.41 -21.64
N ALA A 795 3.84 3.86 -21.58
CA ALA A 795 3.34 2.92 -22.59
C ALA A 795 3.41 3.44 -24.04
N LYS A 796 3.32 4.77 -24.24
CA LYS A 796 3.49 5.44 -25.55
C LYS A 796 4.93 5.39 -26.09
N ASP A 797 5.92 5.37 -25.21
CA ASP A 797 7.34 5.48 -25.56
C ASP A 797 8.02 4.10 -25.57
N LEU A 798 7.37 3.06 -25.02
CA LEU A 798 7.84 1.68 -24.96
C LEU A 798 8.31 1.08 -26.32
N PRO A 799 7.70 1.37 -27.49
CA PRO A 799 8.21 0.88 -28.78
C PRO A 799 9.58 1.46 -29.20
N LEU A 800 10.00 2.55 -28.57
CA LEU A 800 11.23 3.30 -28.85
C LEU A 800 12.41 2.91 -27.96
N VAL A 801 12.25 1.92 -27.08
CA VAL A 801 13.26 1.50 -26.08
C VAL A 801 13.48 -0.01 -26.15
N ARG A 802 14.71 -0.46 -26.35
CA ARG A 802 15.05 -1.88 -26.60
C ARG A 802 16.27 -2.36 -25.82
N VAL A 803 16.27 -3.65 -25.52
CA VAL A 803 17.44 -4.33 -24.93
C VAL A 803 18.62 -4.26 -25.90
N GLY A 804 19.79 -3.90 -25.39
CA GLY A 804 21.02 -3.67 -26.16
C GLY A 804 21.28 -2.20 -26.52
N GLU A 805 20.32 -1.29 -26.34
CA GLU A 805 20.53 0.13 -26.60
C GLU A 805 21.47 0.78 -25.57
N LYS A 806 22.33 1.70 -26.06
CA LYS A 806 23.23 2.50 -25.24
C LYS A 806 22.49 3.74 -24.73
N VAL A 807 22.68 4.03 -23.45
CA VAL A 807 22.06 5.18 -22.78
C VAL A 807 23.09 6.00 -22.02
N THR A 808 22.78 7.28 -21.81
CA THR A 808 23.55 8.15 -20.92
C THR A 808 22.73 8.44 -19.67
N ILE A 809 23.24 8.03 -18.51
CA ILE A 809 22.66 8.29 -17.19
C ILE A 809 23.28 9.58 -16.65
N LYS A 810 22.47 10.51 -16.19
CA LYS A 810 22.89 11.75 -15.51
C LYS A 810 22.29 11.79 -14.10
N ALA A 811 23.10 12.11 -13.10
CA ALA A 811 22.61 12.30 -11.74
C ALA A 811 21.81 13.61 -11.64
N THR A 812 20.64 13.57 -11.01
CA THR A 812 19.78 14.77 -10.90
C THR A 812 20.29 15.76 -9.83
N ALA A 813 21.22 15.33 -8.97
CA ALA A 813 21.69 16.09 -7.80
C ALA A 813 23.13 16.65 -7.92
N PHE A 814 23.90 16.26 -8.94
CA PHE A 814 25.29 16.70 -9.16
C PHE A 814 25.76 16.37 -10.58
N ASP A 815 26.78 17.09 -11.08
CA ASP A 815 27.37 16.87 -12.42
C ASP A 815 28.17 15.56 -12.50
N ALA A 816 27.46 14.44 -12.51
CA ALA A 816 27.98 13.14 -12.89
C ALA A 816 27.16 12.54 -14.03
N SER A 817 27.86 12.04 -15.05
CA SER A 817 27.28 11.26 -16.13
C SER A 817 28.04 9.97 -16.33
N ALA A 818 27.34 8.91 -16.72
CA ALA A 818 27.94 7.63 -17.05
C ALA A 818 27.14 6.95 -18.18
N GLN A 819 27.80 6.08 -18.94
CA GLN A 819 27.16 5.30 -20.00
C GLN A 819 26.81 3.92 -19.50
N GLY A 820 25.66 3.41 -19.94
CA GLY A 820 25.20 2.05 -19.66
C GLY A 820 24.46 1.46 -20.86
N THR A 821 24.07 0.19 -20.73
CA THR A 821 23.31 -0.55 -21.74
C THR A 821 22.03 -1.07 -21.12
N ILE A 822 20.90 -0.97 -21.82
CA ILE A 822 19.63 -1.57 -21.41
C ILE A 822 19.76 -3.10 -21.50
N THR A 823 19.63 -3.80 -20.37
CA THR A 823 19.70 -5.27 -20.32
C THR A 823 18.34 -5.94 -20.21
N PHE A 824 17.32 -5.22 -19.74
CA PHE A 824 15.97 -5.72 -19.58
C PHE A 824 14.93 -4.62 -19.82
N VAL A 825 13.83 -4.98 -20.47
CA VAL A 825 12.60 -4.17 -20.61
C VAL A 825 11.43 -5.07 -20.25
N GLY A 826 10.63 -4.67 -19.26
CA GLY A 826 9.52 -5.47 -18.73
C GLY A 826 8.29 -5.44 -19.64
N ALA A 827 7.78 -6.61 -19.97
CA ALA A 827 6.54 -6.76 -20.75
C ALA A 827 5.26 -6.43 -19.96
N LEU A 828 5.36 -6.28 -18.64
CA LEU A 828 4.25 -5.95 -17.74
C LEU A 828 4.23 -4.44 -17.47
N ILE A 829 3.13 -3.80 -17.86
CA ILE A 829 2.82 -2.41 -17.52
C ILE A 829 2.13 -2.42 -16.14
N GLY A 830 2.62 -1.63 -15.18
CA GLY A 830 2.04 -1.59 -13.84
C GLY A 830 0.63 -0.99 -13.81
N GLU A 831 -0.35 -1.70 -13.26
CA GLU A 831 -1.78 -1.33 -13.31
C GLU A 831 -2.05 0.09 -12.78
N GLN A 832 -1.37 0.50 -11.71
CA GLN A 832 -1.52 1.82 -11.09
C GLN A 832 -0.71 2.92 -11.80
N THR A 833 0.47 2.60 -12.35
CA THR A 833 1.41 3.60 -12.88
C THR A 833 1.31 3.80 -14.38
N ARG A 834 0.81 2.81 -15.13
CA ARG A 834 0.80 2.73 -16.60
C ARG A 834 2.20 2.87 -17.25
N MET A 835 3.24 2.59 -16.47
CA MET A 835 4.64 2.52 -16.91
C MET A 835 5.10 1.06 -17.00
N ALA A 836 5.95 0.77 -17.97
CA ALA A 836 6.82 -0.41 -17.96
C ALA A 836 8.15 -0.06 -17.26
N LYS A 837 8.85 -1.07 -16.72
CA LYS A 837 10.19 -0.90 -16.12
C LYS A 837 11.28 -1.40 -17.05
N ALA A 838 12.39 -0.68 -17.16
CA ALA A 838 13.62 -1.17 -17.77
C ALA A 838 14.80 -1.09 -16.79
N ARG A 839 15.79 -1.96 -16.99
CA ARG A 839 17.03 -2.01 -16.18
C ARG A 839 18.24 -1.74 -17.06
N VAL A 840 19.11 -0.87 -16.59
CA VAL A 840 20.40 -0.53 -17.20
C VAL A 840 21.52 -0.87 -16.23
N VAL A 841 22.50 -1.64 -16.71
CA VAL A 841 23.66 -2.02 -15.89
C VAL A 841 24.71 -0.90 -15.92
N LEU A 842 25.18 -0.51 -14.73
CA LEU A 842 26.07 0.64 -14.54
C LEU A 842 27.29 0.28 -13.70
N SER A 843 28.49 0.47 -14.25
CA SER A 843 29.76 0.28 -13.54
C SER A 843 29.99 1.40 -12.53
N ASN A 844 30.30 1.04 -11.28
CA ASN A 844 30.40 1.98 -10.16
C ASN A 844 31.71 1.80 -9.35
N PRO A 845 32.90 1.78 -9.99
CA PRO A 845 34.17 1.49 -9.32
C PRO A 845 34.59 2.55 -8.26
N GLN A 846 33.93 3.71 -8.25
CA GLN A 846 34.20 4.82 -7.33
C GLN A 846 33.11 4.98 -6.25
N GLY A 847 32.05 4.16 -6.25
CA GLY A 847 30.94 4.27 -5.28
C GLY A 847 30.10 5.55 -5.37
N ALA A 848 30.17 6.26 -6.50
CA ALA A 848 29.44 7.51 -6.74
C ALA A 848 27.94 7.29 -7.00
N TRP A 849 27.59 6.22 -7.72
CA TRP A 849 26.20 5.83 -8.00
C TRP A 849 25.66 5.05 -6.79
N ARG A 850 24.98 5.75 -5.89
CA ARG A 850 24.42 5.17 -4.66
C ARG A 850 22.97 4.75 -4.87
N PRO A 851 22.53 3.57 -4.38
CA PRO A 851 21.12 3.20 -4.36
C PRO A 851 20.25 4.28 -3.71
N GLY A 852 19.05 4.53 -4.26
CA GLY A 852 18.15 5.61 -3.87
C GLY A 852 18.41 6.96 -4.55
N LEU A 853 19.45 7.07 -5.40
CA LEU A 853 19.72 8.30 -6.17
C LEU A 853 18.82 8.39 -7.41
N PHE A 854 18.06 9.47 -7.53
CA PHE A 854 17.31 9.78 -8.76
C PHE A 854 18.24 10.18 -9.91
N VAL A 855 17.92 9.70 -11.10
CA VAL A 855 18.68 9.91 -12.33
C VAL A 855 17.77 10.17 -13.52
N ASN A 856 18.24 10.96 -14.48
CA ASN A 856 17.64 11.07 -15.80
C ASN A 856 18.44 10.21 -16.78
N VAL A 857 17.75 9.42 -17.60
CA VAL A 857 18.39 8.56 -18.60
C VAL A 857 18.01 9.00 -20.00
N GLU A 858 19.01 9.31 -20.81
CA GLU A 858 18.89 9.66 -22.22
C GLU A 858 19.07 8.41 -23.08
N VAL A 859 17.99 7.98 -23.73
CA VAL A 859 17.98 6.90 -24.73
C VAL A 859 18.08 7.51 -26.12
N THR A 860 19.10 7.14 -26.90
CA THR A 860 19.28 7.62 -28.28
C THR A 860 18.33 6.85 -29.20
N SER A 861 17.15 7.41 -29.49
CA SER A 861 16.05 6.69 -30.15
C SER A 861 16.23 6.58 -31.68
N SER A 862 16.73 7.64 -32.34
CA SER A 862 17.09 7.59 -33.76
C SER A 862 18.01 8.73 -34.20
N GLU A 863 18.79 8.50 -35.26
CA GLU A 863 19.40 9.57 -36.07
C GLU A 863 18.74 9.57 -37.44
N ALA A 864 18.39 10.75 -37.97
CA ALA A 864 17.85 10.92 -39.32
C ALA A 864 18.43 12.16 -40.00
N ASP A 865 18.86 12.02 -41.25
CA ASP A 865 19.24 13.14 -42.11
C ASP A 865 17.96 13.73 -42.73
N VAL A 866 17.63 14.97 -42.36
CA VAL A 866 16.37 15.65 -42.71
C VAL A 866 16.65 16.79 -43.70
N PRO A 867 15.85 16.96 -44.79
CA PRO A 867 16.16 17.92 -45.86
C PRO A 867 15.84 19.39 -45.52
N VAL A 868 14.87 19.66 -44.64
CA VAL A 868 14.49 21.02 -44.22
C VAL A 868 14.38 21.06 -42.70
N THR A 869 15.22 21.89 -42.07
CA THR A 869 15.22 22.12 -40.62
C THR A 869 15.38 23.59 -40.27
N VAL A 870 14.74 24.00 -39.19
CA VAL A 870 14.89 25.33 -38.56
C VAL A 870 15.42 25.18 -37.13
N ALA A 871 15.98 26.24 -36.56
CA ALA A 871 16.30 26.31 -35.13
C ALA A 871 15.02 26.23 -34.28
N GLY A 872 15.09 25.59 -33.11
CA GLY A 872 13.93 25.46 -32.21
C GLY A 872 13.32 26.81 -31.81
N ASP A 873 14.17 27.79 -31.50
CA ASP A 873 13.77 29.15 -31.09
C ASP A 873 13.03 29.95 -32.17
N ALA A 874 13.03 29.48 -33.43
CA ALA A 874 12.38 30.14 -34.55
C ALA A 874 10.87 29.89 -34.63
N ILE A 875 10.42 28.80 -34.00
CA ILE A 875 9.04 28.34 -34.06
C ILE A 875 8.22 29.11 -33.03
N GLN A 876 7.17 29.75 -33.49
CA GLN A 876 6.24 30.53 -32.67
C GLN A 876 4.81 30.03 -32.89
N THR A 877 3.94 30.15 -31.90
CA THR A 877 2.50 29.85 -32.07
C THR A 877 1.72 31.13 -32.33
N VAL A 878 0.93 31.17 -33.40
CA VAL A 878 0.03 32.29 -33.74
C VAL A 878 -1.31 31.70 -34.19
N GLY A 879 -2.40 32.07 -33.52
CA GLY A 879 -3.75 31.51 -33.79
C GLY A 879 -3.77 29.97 -33.70
N ASP A 880 -3.15 29.41 -32.66
CA ASP A 880 -2.91 27.99 -32.41
C ASP A 880 -2.15 27.19 -33.51
N LYS A 881 -1.88 27.80 -34.67
CA LYS A 881 -0.97 27.26 -35.70
C LYS A 881 0.50 27.50 -35.30
N PRO A 882 1.41 26.53 -35.46
CA PRO A 882 2.85 26.78 -35.42
C PRO A 882 3.31 27.49 -36.70
N VAL A 883 4.04 28.58 -36.54
CA VAL A 883 4.55 29.45 -37.61
C VAL A 883 6.06 29.68 -37.47
N VAL A 884 6.70 29.99 -38.59
CA VAL A 884 8.08 30.50 -38.67
C VAL A 884 8.06 31.83 -39.41
N PHE A 885 8.83 32.81 -38.95
CA PHE A 885 8.87 34.14 -39.57
C PHE A 885 9.92 34.19 -40.70
N LEU A 886 9.46 34.23 -41.94
CA LEU A 886 10.31 34.37 -43.13
C LEU A 886 10.78 35.81 -43.31
N LYS A 887 12.07 36.02 -43.62
CA LYS A 887 12.61 37.35 -43.96
C LYS A 887 12.15 37.72 -45.37
N VAL A 888 11.57 38.92 -45.50
CA VAL A 888 11.20 39.54 -46.78
C VAL A 888 11.83 40.93 -46.89
N ASN A 889 11.64 41.59 -48.03
CA ASN A 889 12.00 42.99 -48.18
C ASN A 889 11.09 43.85 -47.28
N GLY A 890 11.69 44.78 -46.52
CA GLY A 890 10.96 45.64 -45.57
C GLY A 890 10.56 45.00 -44.23
N GLY A 891 10.75 43.68 -44.03
CA GLY A 891 10.34 43.06 -42.75
C GLY A 891 10.31 41.53 -42.74
N PHE A 892 9.33 40.98 -42.03
CA PHE A 892 9.08 39.53 -41.94
C PHE A 892 7.61 39.19 -42.25
N ILE A 893 7.35 37.94 -42.63
CA ILE A 893 5.99 37.40 -42.83
C ILE A 893 5.82 36.10 -42.04
N ALA A 894 4.66 35.92 -41.40
CA ALA A 894 4.34 34.70 -40.67
C ALA A 894 3.98 33.56 -41.64
N GLN A 895 4.76 32.48 -41.66
CA GLN A 895 4.53 31.30 -42.48
C GLN A 895 4.11 30.10 -41.61
N PRO A 896 2.86 29.59 -41.71
CA PRO A 896 2.47 28.34 -41.08
C PRO A 896 3.31 27.16 -41.58
N VAL A 897 3.69 26.26 -40.66
CA VAL A 897 4.55 25.10 -40.92
C VAL A 897 4.04 23.84 -40.25
N GLN A 898 4.33 22.66 -40.81
CA GLN A 898 4.08 21.37 -40.18
C GLN A 898 5.40 20.80 -39.65
N LEU A 899 5.46 20.47 -38.36
CA LEU A 899 6.69 20.07 -37.67
C LEU A 899 6.87 18.54 -37.63
N GLY A 900 8.12 18.07 -37.60
CA GLY A 900 8.51 16.66 -37.53
C GLY A 900 9.42 16.34 -36.33
N ARG A 901 10.49 15.57 -36.57
CA ARG A 901 11.51 15.22 -35.56
C ARG A 901 12.21 16.46 -35.00
N SER A 902 12.75 16.36 -33.79
CA SER A 902 13.53 17.41 -33.12
C SER A 902 14.62 16.80 -32.24
N ASP A 903 15.76 17.49 -32.15
CA ASP A 903 16.83 17.23 -31.17
C ASP A 903 16.92 18.33 -30.09
N GLY A 904 15.91 19.19 -30.02
CA GLY A 904 15.86 20.35 -29.12
C GLY A 904 16.66 21.56 -29.61
N LYS A 905 17.52 21.43 -30.63
CA LYS A 905 18.25 22.55 -31.24
C LYS A 905 17.75 22.85 -32.64
N ARG A 906 17.49 21.83 -33.46
CA ARG A 906 16.82 21.95 -34.76
C ARG A 906 15.59 21.05 -34.83
N VAL A 907 14.62 21.49 -35.62
CA VAL A 907 13.32 20.86 -35.83
C VAL A 907 13.10 20.66 -37.32
N GLU A 908 12.69 19.46 -37.69
CA GLU A 908 12.24 19.10 -39.04
C GLU A 908 10.98 19.88 -39.41
N VAL A 909 10.96 20.46 -40.62
CA VAL A 909 9.75 21.03 -41.20
C VAL A 909 9.31 20.13 -42.35
N VAL A 910 8.17 19.46 -42.16
CA VAL A 910 7.60 18.48 -43.09
C VAL A 910 6.84 19.17 -44.22
N GLN A 911 6.15 20.27 -43.92
CA GLN A 911 5.43 21.11 -44.90
C GLN A 911 5.45 22.59 -44.50
N GLY A 912 5.18 23.48 -45.45
CA GLY A 912 5.08 24.94 -45.24
C GLY A 912 6.38 25.72 -45.41
N LEU A 913 7.54 25.06 -45.57
CA LEU A 913 8.84 25.73 -45.73
C LEU A 913 9.69 25.05 -46.81
N LYS A 914 10.30 25.85 -47.69
CA LYS A 914 11.22 25.37 -48.75
C LYS A 914 12.67 25.49 -48.27
N ALA A 915 13.54 24.57 -48.71
CA ALA A 915 14.99 24.67 -48.46
C ALA A 915 15.56 25.96 -49.07
N GLY A 916 16.52 26.59 -48.40
CA GLY A 916 17.13 27.85 -48.79
C GLY A 916 16.38 29.12 -48.34
N ALA A 917 15.22 28.98 -47.68
CA ALA A 917 14.44 30.13 -47.21
C ALA A 917 15.07 30.79 -45.96
N PRO A 918 15.30 32.12 -45.95
CA PRO A 918 15.82 32.84 -44.79
C PRO A 918 14.72 33.13 -43.76
N TYR A 919 14.98 32.87 -42.48
CA TYR A 919 14.00 32.98 -41.41
C TYR A 919 14.58 33.59 -40.13
N ALA A 920 13.73 34.21 -39.30
CA ALA A 920 14.12 34.70 -37.98
C ALA A 920 14.37 33.52 -37.02
N SER A 921 15.62 33.32 -36.60
CA SER A 921 16.02 32.26 -35.69
C SER A 921 15.91 32.72 -34.24
N ALA A 922 16.99 33.29 -33.68
CA ALA A 922 16.92 33.96 -32.38
C ALA A 922 16.14 35.29 -32.50
N GLY A 923 15.33 35.60 -31.49
CA GLY A 923 14.53 36.84 -31.45
C GLY A 923 13.17 36.79 -32.18
N SER A 924 12.77 35.63 -32.72
CA SER A 924 11.48 35.42 -33.41
C SER A 924 10.25 35.90 -32.61
N PHE A 925 10.30 35.81 -31.28
CA PHE A 925 9.25 36.30 -30.37
C PHE A 925 9.02 37.82 -30.46
N VAL A 926 10.05 38.61 -30.79
CA VAL A 926 9.89 40.06 -30.99
C VAL A 926 9.05 40.32 -32.25
N VAL A 927 9.29 39.59 -33.34
CA VAL A 927 8.50 39.67 -34.58
C VAL A 927 7.03 39.30 -34.32
N LYS A 928 6.78 38.25 -33.54
CA LYS A 928 5.43 37.91 -33.04
C LYS A 928 4.81 39.02 -32.20
N SER A 929 5.59 39.70 -31.36
CA SER A 929 5.10 40.76 -30.49
C SER A 929 4.66 42.00 -31.27
N GLU A 930 5.40 42.38 -32.32
CA GLU A 930 4.99 43.48 -33.22
C GLU A 930 3.78 43.12 -34.08
N LEU A 931 3.68 41.87 -34.57
CA LEU A 931 2.46 41.36 -35.24
C LEU A 931 1.21 41.48 -34.34
N GLY A 932 1.38 41.24 -33.02
CA GLY A 932 0.33 41.38 -32.02
C GLY A 932 -0.08 42.82 -31.68
N LYS A 933 0.74 43.83 -32.03
CA LYS A 933 0.36 45.25 -31.92
C LYS A 933 -0.42 45.71 -33.15
N ALA A 934 0.10 45.42 -34.35
CA ALA A 934 -0.52 45.83 -35.61
C ALA A 934 -1.95 45.29 -35.77
N SER A 935 -2.24 44.11 -35.22
CA SER A 935 -3.60 43.54 -35.17
C SER A 935 -4.51 44.17 -34.12
N ALA A 936 -3.97 44.78 -33.05
CA ALA A 936 -4.76 45.50 -32.04
C ALA A 936 -5.16 46.90 -32.52
N GLU A 937 -4.28 47.61 -33.24
CA GLU A 937 -4.52 48.99 -33.71
C GLU A 937 -5.65 49.09 -34.77
N HIS A 938 -6.00 47.98 -35.43
CA HIS A 938 -7.13 47.90 -36.37
C HIS A 938 -8.50 47.58 -35.75
N THR A 939 -8.63 47.54 -34.43
CA THR A 939 -9.88 47.13 -33.72
C THR A 939 -10.50 48.26 -32.87
N HIS A 940 -10.43 49.51 -33.36
CA HIS A 940 -10.97 50.71 -32.69
C HIS A 940 -11.78 51.60 -33.66
#